data_AF-A0A6N3VE44-F1
#
_entry.id   AF-A0A6N3VE44-F1
#
_cell.length_a   1.000
_cell.length_b   1.000
_cell.length_c   1.000
_cell.angle_alpha   90.00
_cell.angle_beta   90.00
_cell.angle_gamma   90.00
#
_symmetry.space_group_name_H-M   'P 1'
#
loop_
_entity.id
_entity.type
_entity.pdbx_description
1 polymer ?
#
loop_
_entity_poly.entity_id
_entity_poly.type
_entity_poly.pdbx_seq_one_letter_code
_entity_poly.pdbx_strand_id
1 'polypeptide(L)'
;MSVDTNNAAFQDALNLIQYTRQSVFLTGKAGTGKSTFLRYVCENTKKKHVVLAPTGIAAINAGGSTMHSFFKLPFYPLLPDDPNLSLQRGRIHDFFKYTKPHRKLLEQIELVIIDEISMVRADIIDAIDRILRVYSHNLREPFGGKQLLLVGDVFQLEPVVKNDEREILNRFYPTPYFFSARVFGQIDLVSIELQKVYRQTDPVFVGVLDHIRNNTAGAADLQLLNTRYGSQIEESEADMYITLATRRDTVDSINEKKLAELPGDPITFEGVIEGDFPESSLPTSQELVLKPGAQIIFIKNDFDRRWVNGTIGVIAGIDEEEETIYVITDDGKECDVKRESWRNIRYRYNEKTKEIEEEVLGSFTQYPIRLAWAITVHKSQGLTFSRVVIDFTGGVFAGGQAYVALSRCTSLDGIQLKKPINRADVFVRPEIVNFAGRFNDRQAIDKALKQAQADVQYAAASRAFDKGDMEECLEQFFRAIHSRYDIEKSVPRRFIRRKLGVINTLKEQNKKLKEQMREQQERLRQYAHEYLLMGNECITQAHDSRAALANYDKALSLDPNYVDAWIRKGITLFNNKEYFDAENCFNTAVTLYPANFKAVYNRGKLRLKTENTEGAIADLDKATSLKPEHAGAHELFGDALLKVGKEGEAALQWRIAEELRKKK
;
A
#
# COMPACT_ATOMS: atom_id res chain seq x y z
N MET A 1 -2.69 28.66 -6.54
CA MET A 1 -2.02 28.85 -5.23
C MET A 1 -0.96 27.79 -5.07
N SER A 2 0.25 28.16 -4.66
CA SER A 2 1.28 27.21 -4.20
C SER A 2 0.81 26.54 -2.90
N VAL A 3 1.08 25.24 -2.75
CA VAL A 3 0.73 24.48 -1.53
C VAL A 3 1.54 25.03 -0.35
N ASP A 4 0.86 25.45 0.72
CA ASP A 4 1.52 25.90 1.96
C ASP A 4 1.98 24.67 2.76
N THR A 5 3.11 24.11 2.35
CA THR A 5 3.74 22.96 3.00
C THR A 5 4.35 23.30 4.37
N ASN A 6 4.41 24.57 4.77
CA ASN A 6 4.94 24.97 6.07
C ASN A 6 3.87 24.94 7.17
N ASN A 7 2.60 24.71 6.83
CA ASN A 7 1.53 24.62 7.81
C ASN A 7 1.64 23.31 8.63
N ALA A 8 1.74 23.43 9.95
CA ALA A 8 1.87 22.29 10.86
C ALA A 8 0.71 21.28 10.74
N ALA A 9 -0.54 21.76 10.67
CA ALA A 9 -1.71 20.90 10.52
C ALA A 9 -1.72 20.17 9.16
N PHE A 10 -1.22 20.83 8.11
CA PHE A 10 -1.03 20.22 6.78
C PHE A 10 0.00 19.09 6.86
N GLN A 11 1.14 19.33 7.50
CA GLN A 11 2.21 18.34 7.66
C GLN A 11 1.79 17.16 8.54
N ASP A 12 1.10 17.41 9.65
CA ASP A 12 0.58 16.35 10.53
C ASP A 12 -0.39 15.44 9.78
N ALA A 13 -1.34 16.01 9.03
CA ALA A 13 -2.27 15.24 8.20
C ALA A 13 -1.54 14.46 7.10
N LEU A 14 -0.57 15.08 6.41
CA LEU A 14 0.22 14.43 5.38
C LEU A 14 1.02 13.24 5.93
N ASN A 15 1.68 13.42 7.06
CA ASN A 15 2.44 12.37 7.73
C ASN A 15 1.54 11.21 8.18
N LEU A 16 0.34 11.52 8.70
CA LEU A 16 -0.66 10.51 9.05
C LEU A 16 -1.12 9.70 7.82
N ILE A 17 -1.30 10.35 6.67
CA ILE A 17 -1.73 9.68 5.45
C ILE A 17 -0.58 8.87 4.83
N GLN A 18 0.65 9.38 4.82
CA GLN A 18 1.76 8.71 4.13
C GLN A 18 2.29 7.51 4.93
N TYR A 19 2.44 7.65 6.25
CA TYR A 19 3.24 6.72 7.05
C TYR A 19 2.42 5.78 7.94
N THR A 20 1.09 5.94 7.98
CA THR A 20 0.23 5.27 8.98
C THR A 20 -0.97 4.59 8.32
N ARG A 21 -1.69 3.72 9.03
CA ARG A 21 -3.02 3.24 8.60
C ARG A 21 -4.17 3.93 9.35
N GLN A 22 -3.87 4.97 10.11
CA GLN A 22 -4.85 5.69 10.92
C GLN A 22 -5.79 6.48 10.04
N SER A 23 -7.10 6.27 10.15
CA SER A 23 -8.08 7.09 9.43
C SER A 23 -8.08 8.52 9.96
N VAL A 24 -8.13 9.49 9.05
CA VAL A 24 -8.04 10.92 9.35
C VAL A 24 -9.30 11.62 8.87
N PHE A 25 -9.87 12.46 9.73
CA PHE A 25 -10.85 13.46 9.33
C PHE A 25 -10.16 14.81 9.18
N LEU A 26 -10.09 15.30 7.95
CA LEU A 26 -9.56 16.61 7.63
C LEU A 26 -10.71 17.60 7.44
N THR A 27 -10.70 18.64 8.26
CA THR A 27 -11.66 19.72 8.22
C THR A 27 -10.99 21.08 8.17
N GLY A 28 -11.79 22.13 8.09
CA GLY A 28 -11.31 23.49 8.01
C GLY A 28 -12.41 24.41 7.52
N LYS A 29 -12.29 25.69 7.88
CA LYS A 29 -13.19 26.76 7.44
C LYS A 29 -13.27 26.86 5.92
N ALA A 30 -14.23 27.64 5.43
CA ALA A 30 -14.26 27.98 4.02
C ALA A 30 -12.93 28.64 3.61
N GLY A 31 -12.35 28.20 2.47
CA GLY A 31 -11.12 28.82 1.97
C GLY A 31 -9.81 28.44 2.65
N THR A 32 -9.77 27.36 3.44
CA THR A 32 -8.53 26.89 4.11
C THR A 32 -7.66 25.95 3.28
N GLY A 33 -8.03 25.67 2.02
CA GLY A 33 -7.23 24.87 1.10
C GLY A 33 -7.50 23.34 1.12
N LYS A 34 -8.65 22.88 1.63
CA LYS A 34 -9.01 21.44 1.67
C LYS A 34 -8.88 20.72 0.32
N SER A 35 -9.46 21.27 -0.75
CA SER A 35 -9.37 20.67 -2.10
C SER A 35 -7.94 20.69 -2.64
N THR A 36 -7.15 21.71 -2.28
CA THR A 36 -5.72 21.79 -2.61
C THR A 36 -4.92 20.69 -1.89
N PHE A 37 -5.23 20.44 -0.61
CA PHE A 37 -4.64 19.31 0.14
C PHE A 37 -4.99 17.97 -0.49
N LEU A 38 -6.26 17.75 -0.86
CA LEU A 38 -6.70 16.51 -1.49
C LEU A 38 -5.92 16.23 -2.79
N ARG A 39 -5.81 17.23 -3.67
CA ARG A 39 -5.02 17.10 -4.91
C ARG A 39 -3.57 16.76 -4.63
N TYR A 40 -2.95 17.47 -3.68
CA TYR A 40 -1.56 17.19 -3.29
C TYR A 40 -1.37 15.76 -2.78
N VAL A 41 -2.30 15.24 -1.97
CA VAL A 41 -2.26 13.85 -1.48
C VAL A 41 -2.36 12.87 -2.65
N CYS A 42 -3.27 13.07 -3.59
CA CYS A 42 -3.44 12.18 -4.74
C CYS A 42 -2.19 12.16 -5.64
N GLU A 43 -1.53 13.31 -5.83
CA GLU A 43 -0.31 13.43 -6.63
C GLU A 43 0.95 12.85 -5.95
N ASN A 44 1.01 12.85 -4.62
CA ASN A 44 2.24 12.52 -3.87
C ASN A 44 2.17 11.22 -3.05
N THR A 45 0.98 10.62 -2.90
CA THR A 45 0.83 9.39 -2.14
C THR A 45 1.32 8.17 -2.94
N LYS A 46 2.07 7.29 -2.26
CA LYS A 46 2.45 5.98 -2.82
C LYS A 46 1.39 4.90 -2.60
N LYS A 47 0.34 5.24 -1.84
CA LYS A 47 -0.73 4.29 -1.53
C LYS A 47 -1.66 4.14 -2.72
N LYS A 48 -2.10 2.90 -2.95
CA LYS A 48 -3.15 2.61 -3.92
C LYS A 48 -4.45 3.23 -3.41
N HIS A 49 -4.86 4.33 -4.01
CA HIS A 49 -5.96 5.15 -3.50
C HIS A 49 -7.12 5.23 -4.48
N VAL A 50 -8.29 5.58 -3.95
CA VAL A 50 -9.48 5.93 -4.71
C VAL A 50 -10.08 7.22 -4.14
N VAL A 51 -10.61 8.08 -4.99
CA VAL A 51 -11.30 9.32 -4.60
C VAL A 51 -12.79 9.15 -4.83
N LEU A 52 -13.54 9.32 -3.75
CA LEU A 52 -14.99 9.13 -3.72
C LEU A 52 -15.69 10.40 -3.22
N ALA A 53 -16.93 10.59 -3.64
CA ALA A 53 -17.79 11.66 -3.14
C ALA A 53 -19.26 11.23 -3.04
N PRO A 54 -20.11 11.92 -2.26
CA PRO A 54 -21.53 11.57 -2.11
C PRO A 54 -22.38 11.87 -3.35
N THR A 55 -22.04 12.92 -4.11
CA THR A 55 -22.81 13.39 -5.28
C THR A 55 -21.99 13.34 -6.56
N GLY A 56 -22.65 13.25 -7.72
CA GLY A 56 -21.99 13.18 -9.03
C GLY A 56 -21.11 14.40 -9.32
N ILE A 57 -21.61 15.60 -9.04
CA ILE A 57 -20.86 16.85 -9.25
C ILE A 57 -19.61 16.91 -8.34
N ALA A 58 -19.75 16.52 -7.07
CA ALA A 58 -18.61 16.47 -6.14
C ALA A 58 -17.56 15.44 -6.61
N ALA A 59 -18.00 14.28 -7.10
CA ALA A 59 -17.09 13.26 -7.63
C ALA A 59 -16.30 13.78 -8.84
N ILE A 60 -16.98 14.42 -9.80
CA ILE A 60 -16.34 15.00 -10.99
C ILE A 60 -15.32 16.09 -10.58
N ASN A 61 -15.69 16.97 -9.66
CA ASN A 61 -14.82 18.05 -9.18
C ASN A 61 -13.59 17.53 -8.41
N ALA A 62 -13.75 16.44 -7.68
CA ALA A 62 -12.66 15.77 -6.96
C ALA A 62 -11.79 14.89 -7.89
N GLY A 63 -12.19 14.67 -9.16
CA GLY A 63 -11.52 13.76 -10.08
C GLY A 63 -11.72 12.28 -9.70
N GLY A 64 -12.88 11.96 -9.12
CA GLY A 64 -13.20 10.64 -8.58
C GLY A 64 -14.51 10.07 -9.09
N SER A 65 -15.05 9.10 -8.33
CA SER A 65 -16.35 8.46 -8.62
C SER A 65 -17.30 8.60 -7.43
N THR A 66 -18.61 8.39 -7.63
CA THR A 66 -19.55 8.45 -6.50
C THR A 66 -19.41 7.21 -5.61
N MET A 67 -19.61 7.36 -4.30
CA MET A 67 -19.61 6.22 -3.37
C MET A 67 -20.66 5.16 -3.74
N HIS A 68 -21.84 5.61 -4.20
CA HIS A 68 -22.93 4.73 -4.62
C HIS A 68 -22.54 3.90 -5.85
N SER A 69 -21.88 4.50 -6.84
CA SER A 69 -21.39 3.77 -8.02
C SER A 69 -20.25 2.82 -7.65
N PHE A 70 -19.27 3.31 -6.87
CA PHE A 70 -18.08 2.54 -6.51
C PHE A 70 -18.43 1.31 -5.66
N PHE A 71 -19.18 1.48 -4.56
CA PHE A 71 -19.56 0.39 -3.67
C PHE A 71 -20.88 -0.29 -4.06
N LYS A 72 -21.54 0.13 -5.16
CA LYS A 72 -22.89 -0.34 -5.55
C LYS A 72 -23.91 -0.23 -4.41
N LEU A 73 -23.88 0.89 -3.69
CA LEU A 73 -24.77 1.12 -2.55
C LEU A 73 -26.19 1.47 -3.05
N PRO A 74 -27.25 0.88 -2.49
CA PRO A 74 -28.61 1.30 -2.77
C PRO A 74 -28.94 2.64 -2.09
N PHE A 75 -29.97 3.33 -2.59
CA PHE A 75 -30.38 4.65 -2.10
C PHE A 75 -31.34 4.63 -0.89
N TYR A 76 -31.49 3.48 -0.21
CA TYR A 76 -32.30 3.34 1.01
C TYR A 76 -31.40 3.18 2.26
N PRO A 77 -31.91 3.41 3.49
CA PRO A 77 -31.14 3.25 4.72
C PRO A 77 -30.55 1.84 4.91
N LEU A 78 -29.24 1.76 5.16
CA LEU A 78 -28.49 0.51 5.32
C LEU A 78 -28.24 0.17 6.79
N LEU A 79 -29.14 -0.61 7.39
CA LEU A 79 -29.15 -0.77 8.85
C LEU A 79 -28.09 -1.76 9.37
N PRO A 80 -27.57 -1.57 10.59
CA PRO A 80 -26.61 -2.50 11.19
C PRO A 80 -27.14 -3.93 11.36
N ASP A 81 -28.43 -4.12 11.54
CA ASP A 81 -29.05 -5.44 11.69
C ASP A 81 -29.57 -6.01 10.36
N ASP A 82 -29.34 -5.33 9.23
CA ASP A 82 -29.73 -5.80 7.92
C ASP A 82 -29.11 -7.19 7.64
N PRO A 83 -29.93 -8.23 7.41
CA PRO A 83 -29.44 -9.57 7.09
C PRO A 83 -28.53 -9.61 5.86
N ASN A 84 -28.72 -8.72 4.88
CA ASN A 84 -27.91 -8.61 3.67
C ASN A 84 -26.50 -8.08 3.97
N LEU A 85 -26.35 -7.29 5.04
CA LEU A 85 -25.08 -6.76 5.52
C LEU A 85 -24.46 -7.64 6.62
N SER A 86 -24.94 -8.88 6.79
CA SER A 86 -24.35 -9.80 7.75
C SER A 86 -22.96 -10.26 7.30
N LEU A 87 -22.00 -10.17 8.21
CA LEU A 87 -20.64 -10.71 8.03
C LEU A 87 -20.62 -12.25 8.00
N GLN A 88 -21.73 -12.90 8.34
CA GLN A 88 -21.87 -14.36 8.39
C GLN A 88 -22.55 -14.90 7.13
N ARG A 89 -22.24 -16.16 6.78
CA ARG A 89 -22.92 -16.92 5.71
C ARG A 89 -22.84 -16.31 4.30
N GLY A 90 -21.85 -15.44 4.03
CA GLY A 90 -21.60 -14.91 2.69
C GLY A 90 -22.66 -13.95 2.14
N ARG A 91 -23.61 -13.47 2.96
CA ARG A 91 -24.73 -12.61 2.52
C ARG A 91 -24.29 -11.34 1.80
N ILE A 92 -23.21 -10.71 2.26
CA ILE A 92 -22.62 -9.54 1.60
C ILE A 92 -22.17 -9.86 0.16
N HIS A 93 -21.67 -11.07 -0.10
CA HIS A 93 -21.31 -11.48 -1.45
C HIS A 93 -22.54 -11.63 -2.36
N ASP A 94 -23.63 -12.18 -1.83
CA ASP A 94 -24.88 -12.40 -2.56
C ASP A 94 -25.64 -11.10 -2.83
N PHE A 95 -25.56 -10.15 -1.91
CA PHE A 95 -26.24 -8.87 -2.03
C PHE A 95 -25.56 -7.92 -3.03
N PHE A 96 -24.26 -7.64 -2.86
CA PHE A 96 -23.55 -6.68 -3.71
C PHE A 96 -23.07 -7.26 -5.05
N LYS A 97 -22.91 -8.59 -5.14
CA LYS A 97 -22.54 -9.31 -6.36
C LYS A 97 -21.36 -8.67 -7.13
N TYR A 98 -20.31 -8.27 -6.41
CA TYR A 98 -19.12 -7.69 -7.07
C TYR A 98 -18.45 -8.70 -8.02
N THR A 99 -18.03 -8.19 -9.18
CA THR A 99 -17.27 -8.94 -10.19
C THR A 99 -15.86 -9.24 -9.67
N LYS A 100 -15.20 -10.28 -10.20
CA LYS A 100 -13.83 -10.63 -9.79
C LYS A 100 -12.84 -9.44 -9.85
N PRO A 101 -12.82 -8.61 -10.91
CA PRO A 101 -11.95 -7.43 -10.97
C PRO A 101 -12.25 -6.43 -9.84
N HIS A 102 -13.53 -6.19 -9.54
CA HIS A 102 -13.91 -5.24 -8.49
C HIS A 102 -13.57 -5.77 -7.09
N ARG A 103 -13.72 -7.09 -6.85
CA ARG A 103 -13.25 -7.72 -5.60
C ARG A 103 -11.75 -7.53 -5.43
N LYS A 104 -10.97 -7.74 -6.50
CA LYS A 104 -9.52 -7.52 -6.49
C LYS A 104 -9.17 -6.07 -6.21
N LEU A 105 -9.90 -5.12 -6.79
CA LEU A 105 -9.75 -3.70 -6.50
C LEU A 105 -9.96 -3.41 -5.00
N LEU A 106 -11.08 -3.83 -4.42
CA LEU A 106 -11.35 -3.64 -2.97
C LEU A 106 -10.27 -4.27 -2.08
N GLU A 107 -9.79 -5.46 -2.44
CA GLU A 107 -8.71 -6.15 -1.73
C GLU A 107 -7.40 -5.36 -1.77
N GLN A 108 -7.09 -4.69 -2.89
CA GLN A 108 -5.79 -4.05 -3.13
C GLN A 108 -5.73 -2.57 -2.79
N ILE A 109 -6.86 -1.89 -2.64
CA ILE A 109 -6.92 -0.50 -2.16
C ILE A 109 -6.20 -0.39 -0.81
N GLU A 110 -5.58 0.74 -0.54
CA GLU A 110 -4.92 1.03 0.75
C GLU A 110 -5.50 2.29 1.40
N LEU A 111 -5.91 3.27 0.58
CA LEU A 111 -6.47 4.55 1.00
C LEU A 111 -7.79 4.84 0.28
N VAL A 112 -8.87 5.08 1.04
CA VAL A 112 -10.16 5.54 0.51
C VAL A 112 -10.32 7.01 0.90
N ILE A 113 -10.33 7.89 -0.07
CA ILE A 113 -10.54 9.33 0.13
C ILE A 113 -12.02 9.62 -0.13
N ILE A 114 -12.69 10.27 0.83
CA ILE A 114 -14.09 10.70 0.68
C ILE A 114 -14.14 12.21 0.83
N ASP A 115 -14.40 12.91 -0.27
CA ASP A 115 -14.64 14.35 -0.26
C ASP A 115 -16.11 14.67 0.07
N GLU A 116 -16.34 15.86 0.61
CA GLU A 116 -17.64 16.33 1.12
C GLU A 116 -18.31 15.35 2.11
N ILE A 117 -17.51 14.81 3.04
CA ILE A 117 -17.97 13.81 4.02
C ILE A 117 -19.14 14.29 4.90
N SER A 118 -19.32 15.60 5.07
CA SER A 118 -20.42 16.17 5.86
C SER A 118 -21.81 15.80 5.31
N MET A 119 -21.93 15.54 4.01
CA MET A 119 -23.18 15.10 3.38
C MET A 119 -23.44 13.59 3.48
N VAL A 120 -22.53 12.83 4.11
CA VAL A 120 -22.61 11.37 4.19
C VAL A 120 -23.28 10.94 5.48
N ARG A 121 -24.24 10.01 5.35
CA ARG A 121 -24.96 9.46 6.50
C ARG A 121 -24.12 8.41 7.25
N ALA A 122 -24.37 8.26 8.55
CA ALA A 122 -23.71 7.26 9.41
C ALA A 122 -23.84 5.82 8.90
N ASP A 123 -25.02 5.45 8.38
CA ASP A 123 -25.31 4.10 7.88
C ASP A 123 -24.45 3.72 6.67
N ILE A 124 -24.16 4.68 5.81
CA ILE A 124 -23.29 4.50 4.65
C ILE A 124 -21.86 4.16 5.07
N ILE A 125 -21.33 4.83 6.10
CA ILE A 125 -19.98 4.55 6.61
C ILE A 125 -19.89 3.15 7.21
N ASP A 126 -20.88 2.74 8.01
CA ASP A 126 -20.92 1.40 8.58
C ASP A 126 -21.12 0.31 7.50
N ALA A 127 -21.85 0.61 6.42
CA ALA A 127 -21.94 -0.29 5.27
C ALA A 127 -20.58 -0.44 4.56
N ILE A 128 -19.87 0.67 4.33
CA ILE A 128 -18.51 0.67 3.76
C ILE A 128 -17.54 -0.13 4.63
N ASP A 129 -17.58 0.04 5.97
CA ASP A 129 -16.79 -0.76 6.92
C ASP A 129 -16.99 -2.26 6.69
N ARG A 130 -18.25 -2.72 6.64
CA ARG A 130 -18.57 -4.14 6.44
C ARG A 130 -18.12 -4.67 5.09
N ILE A 131 -18.33 -3.90 4.04
CA ILE A 131 -17.88 -4.26 2.68
C ILE A 131 -16.36 -4.45 2.69
N LEU A 132 -15.61 -3.46 3.19
CA LEU A 132 -14.15 -3.52 3.18
C LEU A 132 -13.61 -4.65 4.07
N ARG A 133 -14.22 -4.93 5.23
CA ARG A 133 -13.86 -6.08 6.09
C ARG A 133 -13.97 -7.41 5.36
N VAL A 134 -15.07 -7.64 4.65
CA VAL A 134 -15.31 -8.90 3.91
C VAL A 134 -14.37 -9.03 2.73
N TYR A 135 -14.28 -8.01 1.88
CA TYR A 135 -13.53 -8.07 0.63
C TYR A 135 -12.01 -7.89 0.81
N SER A 136 -11.56 -7.40 1.97
CA SER A 136 -10.14 -7.38 2.33
C SER A 136 -9.70 -8.62 3.12
N HIS A 137 -10.62 -9.57 3.36
CA HIS A 137 -10.38 -10.78 4.16
C HIS A 137 -9.89 -10.48 5.59
N ASN A 138 -10.30 -9.34 6.16
CA ASN A 138 -9.89 -8.87 7.48
C ASN A 138 -11.10 -8.39 8.28
N LEU A 139 -11.80 -9.34 8.90
CA LEU A 139 -13.02 -9.07 9.67
C LEU A 139 -12.76 -8.36 11.00
N ARG A 140 -11.53 -8.42 11.51
CA ARG A 140 -11.17 -7.94 12.85
C ARG A 140 -10.86 -6.45 12.88
N GLU A 141 -10.22 -5.96 11.83
CA GLU A 141 -9.85 -4.55 11.74
C GLU A 141 -10.97 -3.74 11.08
N PRO A 142 -11.28 -2.56 11.65
CA PRO A 142 -12.13 -1.55 11.01
C PRO A 142 -11.68 -1.25 9.58
N PHE A 143 -12.66 -1.11 8.70
CA PHE A 143 -12.52 -0.97 7.24
C PHE A 143 -11.62 -2.04 6.61
N GLY A 144 -11.50 -3.23 7.20
CA GLY A 144 -10.60 -4.27 6.71
C GLY A 144 -9.11 -3.92 6.77
N GLY A 145 -8.74 -2.95 7.63
CA GLY A 145 -7.37 -2.43 7.74
C GLY A 145 -7.02 -1.39 6.67
N LYS A 146 -8.01 -0.91 5.90
CA LYS A 146 -7.86 0.19 4.94
C LYS A 146 -7.89 1.53 5.67
N GLN A 147 -7.10 2.49 5.20
CA GLN A 147 -7.11 3.84 5.74
C GLN A 147 -8.20 4.67 5.05
N LEU A 148 -8.95 5.46 5.81
CA LEU A 148 -9.88 6.45 5.26
C LEU A 148 -9.34 7.86 5.46
N LEU A 149 -9.41 8.69 4.42
CA LEU A 149 -9.23 10.14 4.50
C LEU A 149 -10.58 10.80 4.23
N LEU A 150 -11.17 11.35 5.28
CA LEU A 150 -12.47 11.99 5.24
C LEU A 150 -12.26 13.49 5.14
N VAL A 151 -12.67 14.12 4.05
CA VAL A 151 -12.48 15.56 3.81
C VAL A 151 -13.83 16.26 3.79
N GLY A 152 -13.99 17.33 4.58
CA GLY A 152 -15.20 18.12 4.57
C GLY A 152 -15.33 19.08 5.75
N ASP A 153 -16.40 19.87 5.79
CA ASP A 153 -16.68 20.82 6.86
C ASP A 153 -18.02 20.48 7.49
N VAL A 154 -18.00 19.99 8.74
CA VAL A 154 -19.20 19.57 9.48
C VAL A 154 -20.15 20.71 9.82
N PHE A 155 -19.68 21.95 9.75
CA PHE A 155 -20.50 23.14 9.98
C PHE A 155 -21.23 23.64 8.73
N GLN A 156 -20.99 23.00 7.57
CA GLN A 156 -21.73 23.28 6.34
C GLN A 156 -23.03 22.46 6.32
N LEU A 157 -23.43 21.99 5.14
CA LEU A 157 -24.70 21.30 4.98
C LEU A 157 -24.67 19.91 5.61
N GLU A 158 -25.74 19.60 6.34
CA GLU A 158 -26.02 18.29 6.92
C GLU A 158 -26.47 17.28 5.83
N PRO A 159 -26.34 15.97 6.07
CA PRO A 159 -26.85 14.98 5.14
C PRO A 159 -28.37 15.14 4.96
N VAL A 160 -28.83 15.07 3.72
CA VAL A 160 -30.26 15.14 3.41
C VAL A 160 -30.90 13.80 3.78
N VAL A 161 -31.76 13.82 4.81
CA VAL A 161 -32.49 12.63 5.30
C VAL A 161 -33.98 12.94 5.27
N LYS A 162 -34.75 12.11 4.58
CA LYS A 162 -36.21 12.25 4.54
C LYS A 162 -36.83 11.87 5.90
N ASN A 163 -38.04 12.34 6.18
CA ASN A 163 -38.68 12.13 7.49
C ASN A 163 -38.91 10.65 7.82
N ASP A 164 -39.31 9.85 6.83
CA ASP A 164 -39.47 8.40 6.91
C ASP A 164 -38.14 7.68 7.19
N GLU A 165 -37.07 8.04 6.48
CA GLU A 165 -35.73 7.49 6.71
C GLU A 165 -35.19 7.83 8.11
N ARG A 166 -35.48 9.05 8.59
CA ARG A 166 -35.01 9.54 9.89
C ARG A 166 -35.56 8.70 11.05
N GLU A 167 -36.84 8.33 11.00
CA GLU A 167 -37.44 7.47 12.04
C GLU A 167 -36.77 6.10 12.13
N ILE A 168 -36.33 5.55 10.99
CA ILE A 168 -35.66 4.27 10.92
C ILE A 168 -34.23 4.39 11.45
N LEU A 169 -33.48 5.40 10.99
CA LEU A 169 -32.07 5.61 11.36
C LEU A 169 -31.90 5.92 12.86
N ASN A 170 -32.82 6.71 13.44
CA ASN A 170 -32.78 7.09 14.86
C ASN A 170 -32.86 5.90 15.84
N ARG A 171 -33.30 4.72 15.37
CA ARG A 171 -33.30 3.49 16.18
C ARG A 171 -31.89 2.92 16.39
N PHE A 172 -30.96 3.22 15.47
CA PHE A 172 -29.63 2.61 15.44
C PHE A 172 -28.50 3.61 15.66
N TYR A 173 -28.72 4.88 15.33
CA TYR A 173 -27.74 5.95 15.38
C TYR A 173 -28.30 7.14 16.18
N PRO A 174 -27.49 7.77 17.05
CA PRO A 174 -27.91 8.98 17.75
C PRO A 174 -28.24 10.15 16.81
N THR A 175 -27.47 10.27 15.72
CA THR A 175 -27.66 11.30 14.69
C THR A 175 -27.33 10.73 13.30
N PRO A 176 -27.78 11.37 12.21
CA PRO A 176 -27.47 10.90 10.86
C PRO A 176 -26.03 11.24 10.42
N TYR A 177 -25.26 12.04 11.16
CA TYR A 177 -23.93 12.47 10.74
C TYR A 177 -22.93 11.31 10.65
N PHE A 178 -22.02 11.34 9.68
CA PHE A 178 -21.01 10.29 9.47
C PHE A 178 -20.26 9.90 10.75
N PHE A 179 -19.92 10.85 11.62
CA PHE A 179 -19.19 10.62 12.87
C PHE A 179 -19.99 9.84 13.92
N SER A 180 -21.29 9.63 13.71
CA SER A 180 -22.12 8.75 14.54
C SER A 180 -22.11 7.29 14.10
N ALA A 181 -21.37 6.94 13.04
CA ALA A 181 -21.19 5.55 12.62
C ALA A 181 -20.54 4.71 13.71
N ARG A 182 -21.02 3.47 13.90
CA ARG A 182 -20.60 2.61 15.01
C ARG A 182 -19.13 2.19 14.91
N VAL A 183 -18.60 2.15 13.68
CA VAL A 183 -17.18 1.85 13.44
C VAL A 183 -16.24 2.85 14.14
N PHE A 184 -16.63 4.13 14.27
CA PHE A 184 -15.83 5.13 14.99
C PHE A 184 -15.88 4.98 16.51
N GLY A 185 -16.69 4.06 17.06
CA GLY A 185 -16.55 3.60 18.44
C GLY A 185 -15.41 2.58 18.62
N GLN A 186 -14.89 2.00 17.53
CA GLN A 186 -13.82 0.98 17.54
C GLN A 186 -12.45 1.55 17.15
N ILE A 187 -12.42 2.74 16.53
CA ILE A 187 -11.19 3.45 16.16
C ILE A 187 -11.21 4.89 16.65
N ASP A 188 -10.04 5.43 16.91
CA ASP A 188 -9.89 6.84 17.25
C ASP A 188 -9.79 7.68 15.96
N LEU A 189 -10.86 8.37 15.56
CA LEU A 189 -10.85 9.18 14.35
C LEU A 189 -10.06 10.47 14.59
N VAL A 190 -8.79 10.49 14.15
CA VAL A 190 -7.92 11.67 14.31
C VAL A 190 -8.47 12.80 13.45
N SER A 191 -8.87 13.89 14.09
CA SER A 191 -9.52 15.02 13.46
C SER A 191 -8.59 16.22 13.40
N ILE A 192 -8.23 16.67 12.20
CA ILE A 192 -7.32 17.79 11.96
C ILE A 192 -8.08 18.91 11.28
N GLU A 193 -8.04 20.09 11.88
CA GLU A 193 -8.61 21.31 11.33
C GLU A 193 -7.53 22.23 10.76
N LEU A 194 -7.64 22.53 9.46
CA LEU A 194 -6.86 23.59 8.81
C LEU A 194 -7.39 24.97 9.23
N GLN A 195 -6.59 25.71 9.98
CA GLN A 195 -7.00 26.99 10.59
C GLN A 195 -6.75 28.23 9.72
N LYS A 196 -5.73 28.18 8.85
CA LYS A 196 -5.33 29.34 8.02
C LYS A 196 -6.33 29.53 6.87
N VAL A 197 -7.04 30.65 6.91
CA VAL A 197 -8.01 31.07 5.89
C VAL A 197 -7.28 31.89 4.81
N TYR A 198 -7.41 31.50 3.54
CA TYR A 198 -6.82 32.21 2.40
C TYR A 198 -7.83 33.02 1.59
N ARG A 199 -9.13 32.79 1.81
CA ARG A 199 -10.21 33.30 0.95
C ARG A 199 -10.71 34.68 1.35
N GLN A 200 -10.95 34.90 2.64
CA GLN A 200 -11.48 36.17 3.15
C GLN A 200 -10.33 37.10 3.54
N THR A 201 -10.46 38.37 3.18
CA THR A 201 -9.45 39.41 3.45
C THR A 201 -9.78 40.23 4.70
N ASP A 202 -11.05 40.26 5.13
CA ASP A 202 -11.53 41.06 6.26
C ASP A 202 -11.55 40.24 7.58
N PRO A 203 -10.69 40.59 8.57
CA PRO A 203 -10.64 39.91 9.86
C PRO A 203 -11.94 40.05 10.67
N VAL A 204 -12.67 41.16 10.55
CA VAL A 204 -13.92 41.39 11.29
C VAL A 204 -15.00 40.45 10.77
N PHE A 205 -15.14 40.36 9.45
CA PHE A 205 -16.08 39.45 8.82
C PHE A 205 -15.75 37.97 9.10
N VAL A 206 -14.46 37.61 9.11
CA VAL A 206 -14.02 36.26 9.54
C VAL A 206 -14.45 35.96 10.98
N GLY A 207 -14.33 36.93 11.89
CA GLY A 207 -14.80 36.79 13.28
C GLY A 207 -16.31 36.54 13.37
N VAL A 208 -17.12 37.27 12.60
CA VAL A 208 -18.58 37.05 12.53
C VAL A 208 -18.90 35.64 12.01
N LEU A 209 -18.24 35.21 10.93
CA LEU A 209 -18.43 33.86 10.38
C LEU A 209 -18.05 32.77 11.39
N ASP A 210 -17.00 32.99 12.18
CA ASP A 210 -16.58 32.08 13.24
C ASP A 210 -17.60 32.03 14.39
N HIS A 211 -18.17 33.17 14.79
CA HIS A 211 -19.22 33.21 15.79
C HIS A 211 -20.49 32.48 15.32
N ILE A 212 -20.87 32.63 14.05
CA ILE A 212 -21.98 31.88 13.44
C ILE A 212 -21.67 30.38 13.43
N ARG A 213 -20.45 30.01 12.99
CA ARG A 213 -19.98 28.62 12.92
C ARG A 213 -20.00 27.94 14.29
N ASN A 214 -19.61 28.65 15.34
CA ASN A 214 -19.54 28.11 16.70
C ASN A 214 -20.82 28.31 17.52
N ASN A 215 -21.89 28.84 16.90
CA ASN A 215 -23.16 29.15 17.57
C ASN A 215 -23.03 30.14 18.75
N THR A 216 -22.03 31.03 18.68
CA THR A 216 -21.78 32.09 19.68
C THR A 216 -22.15 33.49 19.17
N ALA A 217 -22.75 33.59 17.97
CA ALA A 217 -23.16 34.85 17.37
C ALA A 217 -24.10 35.65 18.29
N GLY A 218 -23.64 36.84 18.66
CA GLY A 218 -24.35 37.76 19.54
C GLY A 218 -25.24 38.75 18.79
N ALA A 219 -25.92 39.62 19.54
CA ALA A 219 -26.73 40.69 18.96
C ALA A 219 -25.90 41.66 18.10
N ALA A 220 -24.65 41.93 18.50
CA ALA A 220 -23.73 42.79 17.76
C ALA A 220 -23.38 42.20 16.37
N ASP A 221 -23.10 40.90 16.30
CA ASP A 221 -22.80 40.22 15.03
C ASP A 221 -24.02 40.27 14.08
N LEU A 222 -25.21 40.01 14.60
CA LEU A 222 -26.46 40.09 13.82
C LEU A 222 -26.77 41.51 13.38
N GLN A 223 -26.54 42.51 14.23
CA GLN A 223 -26.70 43.93 13.86
C GLN A 223 -25.74 44.30 12.73
N LEU A 224 -24.47 43.88 12.82
CA LEU A 224 -23.46 44.11 11.79
C LEU A 224 -23.85 43.47 10.45
N LEU A 225 -24.37 42.23 10.45
CA LEU A 225 -24.89 41.61 9.23
C LEU A 225 -26.11 42.37 8.70
N ASN A 226 -27.01 42.78 9.58
CA ASN A 226 -28.25 43.45 9.21
C ASN A 226 -28.04 44.90 8.73
N THR A 227 -26.85 45.49 8.88
CA THR A 227 -26.54 46.76 8.16
C THR A 227 -26.54 46.58 6.65
N ARG A 228 -26.44 45.34 6.16
CA ARG A 228 -26.51 44.98 4.73
C ARG A 228 -27.94 44.69 4.25
N TYR A 229 -28.93 44.81 5.14
CA TYR A 229 -30.33 44.74 4.75
C TYR A 229 -30.79 46.10 4.23
N GLY A 230 -31.37 46.13 3.02
CA GLY A 230 -31.92 47.35 2.44
C GLY A 230 -30.87 48.36 1.96
N SER A 231 -29.57 48.00 1.92
CA SER A 231 -28.58 48.78 1.17
C SER A 231 -29.03 48.82 -0.29
N GLN A 232 -29.20 50.02 -0.85
CA GLN A 232 -29.63 50.17 -2.24
C GLN A 232 -28.56 49.57 -3.16
N ILE A 233 -29.01 48.75 -4.11
CA ILE A 233 -28.19 48.42 -5.28
C ILE A 233 -28.06 49.75 -6.00
N GLU A 234 -26.87 50.36 -6.01
CA GLU A 234 -26.60 51.31 -7.08
C GLU A 234 -26.71 50.48 -8.35
N GLU A 235 -27.81 50.65 -9.10
CA GLU A 235 -28.09 49.98 -10.37
C GLU A 235 -27.11 50.48 -11.45
N SER A 236 -25.82 50.47 -11.16
CA SER A 236 -24.85 50.33 -12.22
C SER A 236 -24.97 48.88 -12.68
N GLU A 237 -25.42 48.68 -13.92
CA GLU A 237 -25.36 47.40 -14.63
C GLU A 237 -23.94 46.78 -14.63
N ALA A 238 -22.91 47.54 -14.21
CA ALA A 238 -21.54 47.09 -14.04
C ALA A 238 -21.30 46.16 -12.83
N ASP A 239 -22.19 46.11 -11.83
CA ASP A 239 -21.96 45.28 -10.64
C ASP A 239 -22.65 43.91 -10.75
N MET A 240 -21.89 42.88 -11.15
CA MET A 240 -22.34 41.50 -11.33
C MET A 240 -22.68 40.80 -9.98
N TYR A 241 -23.89 41.01 -9.45
CA TYR A 241 -24.38 40.33 -8.25
C TYR A 241 -24.95 38.94 -8.55
N ILE A 242 -24.64 37.96 -7.71
CA ILE A 242 -25.29 36.63 -7.74
C ILE A 242 -26.24 36.44 -6.56
N THR A 243 -27.45 35.97 -6.82
CA THR A 243 -28.44 35.67 -5.79
C THR A 243 -28.26 34.25 -5.24
N LEU A 244 -28.04 34.11 -3.94
CA LEU A 244 -28.01 32.83 -3.23
C LEU A 244 -29.36 32.59 -2.56
N ALA A 245 -30.16 31.67 -3.12
CA ALA A 245 -31.49 31.34 -2.61
C ALA A 245 -31.55 29.94 -2.01
N THR A 246 -32.48 29.72 -1.09
CA THR A 246 -32.62 28.42 -0.40
C THR A 246 -33.35 27.37 -1.23
N ARG A 247 -34.24 27.79 -2.13
CA ARG A 247 -35.10 26.90 -2.92
C ARG A 247 -34.77 26.94 -4.40
N ARG A 248 -34.94 25.80 -5.07
CA ARG A 248 -34.61 25.63 -6.49
C ARG A 248 -35.59 26.34 -7.42
N ASP A 249 -36.88 26.29 -7.11
CA ASP A 249 -37.94 27.01 -7.83
C ASP A 249 -37.69 28.52 -7.92
N THR A 250 -37.24 29.13 -6.82
CA THR A 250 -36.87 30.56 -6.77
C THR A 250 -35.68 30.86 -7.68
N VAL A 251 -34.68 29.99 -7.69
CA VAL A 251 -33.48 30.12 -8.53
C VAL A 251 -33.82 30.03 -10.00
N ASP A 252 -34.58 28.99 -10.38
CA ASP A 252 -34.96 28.73 -11.76
C ASP A 252 -35.83 29.90 -12.28
N SER A 253 -36.79 30.37 -11.49
CA SER A 253 -37.63 31.54 -11.82
C SER A 253 -36.82 32.84 -12.02
N ILE A 254 -35.82 33.13 -11.18
CA ILE A 254 -34.98 34.32 -11.34
C ILE A 254 -34.16 34.24 -12.63
N ASN A 255 -33.54 33.08 -12.89
CA ASN A 255 -32.72 32.91 -14.08
C ASN A 255 -33.54 32.97 -15.37
N GLU A 256 -34.71 32.33 -15.41
CA GLU A 256 -35.63 32.38 -16.56
C GLU A 256 -36.13 33.80 -16.82
N LYS A 257 -36.58 34.50 -15.78
CA LYS A 257 -37.04 35.89 -15.90
C LYS A 257 -35.94 36.81 -16.42
N LYS A 258 -34.74 36.71 -15.86
CA LYS A 258 -33.60 37.55 -16.27
C LYS A 258 -33.14 37.27 -17.69
N LEU A 259 -33.14 36.00 -18.11
CA LEU A 259 -32.85 35.63 -19.50
C LEU A 259 -33.92 36.14 -20.47
N ALA A 260 -35.20 36.11 -20.08
CA ALA A 260 -36.30 36.60 -20.89
C ALA A 260 -36.29 38.12 -21.06
N GLU A 261 -35.85 38.87 -20.04
CA GLU A 261 -35.70 40.34 -20.07
C GLU A 261 -34.61 40.82 -21.06
N LEU A 262 -33.63 39.98 -21.40
CA LEU A 262 -32.56 40.35 -22.33
C LEU A 262 -33.05 40.45 -23.78
N PRO A 263 -32.61 41.48 -24.53
CA PRO A 263 -32.93 41.62 -25.94
C PRO A 263 -32.27 40.51 -26.77
N GLY A 264 -32.86 40.21 -27.93
CA GLY A 264 -32.37 39.19 -28.85
C GLY A 264 -32.95 37.80 -28.60
N ASP A 265 -32.81 36.95 -29.62
CA ASP A 265 -33.29 35.58 -29.60
C ASP A 265 -32.31 34.66 -28.84
N PRO A 266 -32.81 33.67 -28.07
CA PRO A 266 -31.95 32.73 -27.36
C PRO A 266 -31.26 31.76 -28.33
N ILE A 267 -29.98 31.51 -28.09
CA ILE A 267 -29.19 30.50 -28.79
C ILE A 267 -29.08 29.28 -27.87
N THR A 268 -29.35 28.09 -28.41
CA THR A 268 -29.30 26.83 -27.65
C THR A 268 -28.11 26.00 -28.10
N PHE A 269 -27.23 25.68 -27.15
CA PHE A 269 -26.09 24.80 -27.38
C PHE A 269 -26.37 23.41 -26.84
N GLU A 270 -26.36 22.42 -27.73
CA GLU A 270 -26.53 21.02 -27.33
C GLU A 270 -25.19 20.41 -26.87
N GLY A 271 -25.21 19.78 -25.70
CA GLY A 271 -24.08 19.08 -25.12
C GLY A 271 -23.99 17.65 -25.63
N VAL A 272 -22.77 17.19 -25.92
CA VAL A 272 -22.53 15.86 -26.49
C VAL A 272 -22.17 14.88 -25.38
N ILE A 273 -22.89 13.75 -25.31
CA ILE A 273 -22.58 12.64 -24.40
C ILE A 273 -22.03 11.48 -25.21
N GLU A 274 -20.84 11.00 -24.87
CA GLU A 274 -20.24 9.80 -25.44
C GLU A 274 -20.06 8.73 -24.36
N GLY A 275 -20.46 7.48 -24.61
CA GLY A 275 -20.34 6.39 -23.64
C GLY A 275 -21.34 6.47 -22.48
N ASP A 276 -20.95 6.00 -21.30
CA ASP A 276 -21.81 5.94 -20.10
C ASP A 276 -21.59 7.18 -19.21
N PHE A 277 -22.49 8.16 -19.32
CA PHE A 277 -22.51 9.37 -18.49
C PHE A 277 -23.94 9.64 -17.97
N PRO A 278 -24.21 9.51 -16.65
CA PRO A 278 -25.54 9.72 -16.10
C PRO A 278 -26.03 11.17 -16.22
N GLU A 279 -27.23 11.40 -16.75
CA GLU A 279 -27.85 12.73 -16.87
C GLU A 279 -27.96 13.48 -15.53
N SER A 280 -28.20 12.76 -14.44
CA SER A 280 -28.28 13.32 -13.07
C SER A 280 -26.95 13.89 -12.57
N SER A 281 -25.84 13.53 -13.21
CA SER A 281 -24.49 13.95 -12.84
C SER A 281 -23.91 15.00 -13.78
N LEU A 282 -24.69 15.50 -14.74
CA LEU A 282 -24.25 16.54 -15.67
C LEU A 282 -23.84 17.82 -14.91
N PRO A 283 -22.60 18.31 -15.11
CA PRO A 283 -22.11 19.53 -14.46
C PRO A 283 -22.88 20.80 -14.88
N THR A 284 -23.32 20.84 -16.14
CA THR A 284 -24.16 21.90 -16.70
C THR A 284 -25.34 21.30 -17.47
N SER A 285 -26.28 22.12 -17.91
CA SER A 285 -27.44 21.66 -18.68
C SER A 285 -26.98 21.06 -20.01
N GLN A 286 -27.61 19.96 -20.43
CA GLN A 286 -27.38 19.37 -21.75
C GLN A 286 -27.80 20.36 -22.84
N GLU A 287 -28.98 20.95 -22.72
CA GLU A 287 -29.44 22.07 -23.54
C GLU A 287 -29.09 23.38 -22.80
N LEU A 288 -28.04 24.05 -23.26
CA LEU A 288 -27.57 25.29 -22.66
C LEU A 288 -28.12 26.48 -23.47
N VAL A 289 -29.14 27.12 -22.93
CA VAL A 289 -29.81 28.28 -23.55
C VAL A 289 -29.15 29.58 -23.07
N LEU A 290 -28.65 30.40 -23.99
CA LEU A 290 -27.89 31.62 -23.70
C LEU A 290 -28.33 32.79 -24.60
N LYS A 291 -28.01 34.01 -24.17
CA LYS A 291 -28.14 35.26 -24.93
C LYS A 291 -26.92 36.14 -24.70
N PRO A 292 -26.53 37.01 -25.65
CA PRO A 292 -25.64 38.13 -25.35
C PRO A 292 -26.20 38.96 -24.19
N GLY A 293 -25.34 39.34 -23.25
CA GLY A 293 -25.72 39.99 -21.99
C GLY A 293 -26.13 39.01 -20.86
N ALA A 294 -26.16 37.70 -21.10
CA ALA A 294 -26.49 36.74 -20.04
C ALA A 294 -25.36 36.65 -19.00
N GLN A 295 -25.75 36.69 -17.72
CA GLN A 295 -24.83 36.46 -16.61
C GLN A 295 -24.64 34.96 -16.39
N ILE A 296 -23.39 34.53 -16.43
CA ILE A 296 -22.99 33.14 -16.29
C ILE A 296 -21.99 32.94 -15.15
N ILE A 297 -21.84 31.70 -14.73
CA ILE A 297 -20.80 31.25 -13.82
C ILE A 297 -19.97 30.18 -14.53
N PHE A 298 -18.65 30.26 -14.39
CA PHE A 298 -17.74 29.23 -14.83
C PHE A 298 -17.77 28.05 -13.86
N ILE A 299 -17.92 26.84 -14.37
CA ILE A 299 -18.03 25.61 -13.56
C ILE A 299 -16.76 24.74 -13.59
N LYS A 300 -15.73 25.15 -14.35
CA LYS A 300 -14.45 24.46 -14.50
C LYS A 300 -13.31 25.47 -14.43
N ASN A 301 -12.18 25.07 -13.87
CA ASN A 301 -10.98 25.91 -13.86
C ASN A 301 -10.36 25.93 -15.26
N ASP A 302 -9.94 27.12 -15.71
CA ASP A 302 -9.18 27.29 -16.95
C ASP A 302 -7.75 26.77 -16.80
N PHE A 303 -7.20 26.22 -17.89
CA PHE A 303 -5.81 25.74 -17.91
C PHE A 303 -4.82 26.90 -17.76
N ASP A 304 -5.05 27.99 -18.51
CA ASP A 304 -4.25 29.22 -18.47
C ASP A 304 -4.57 30.10 -17.25
N ARG A 305 -5.48 29.62 -16.38
CA ARG A 305 -5.92 30.28 -15.14
C ARG A 305 -6.52 31.67 -15.38
N ARG A 306 -7.13 31.88 -16.54
CA ARG A 306 -7.89 33.12 -16.84
C ARG A 306 -9.12 33.24 -15.94
N TRP A 307 -9.76 32.11 -15.64
CA TRP A 307 -10.83 31.99 -14.65
C TRP A 307 -10.69 30.73 -13.80
N VAL A 308 -11.41 30.70 -12.69
CA VAL A 308 -11.56 29.53 -11.81
C VAL A 308 -13.03 29.17 -11.66
N ASN A 309 -13.32 27.93 -11.26
CA ASN A 309 -14.67 27.47 -10.94
C ASN A 309 -15.29 28.41 -9.87
N GLY A 310 -16.42 29.02 -10.23
CA GLY A 310 -17.12 30.03 -9.43
C GLY A 310 -17.00 31.46 -9.97
N THR A 311 -16.11 31.72 -10.93
CA THR A 311 -15.96 33.06 -11.55
C THR A 311 -17.25 33.44 -12.27
N ILE A 312 -17.71 34.68 -12.09
CA ILE A 312 -18.90 35.22 -12.75
C ILE A 312 -18.45 36.01 -13.97
N GLY A 313 -19.27 36.00 -15.02
CA GLY A 313 -19.08 36.86 -16.16
C GLY A 313 -20.37 37.12 -16.91
N VAL A 314 -20.32 38.06 -17.85
CA VAL A 314 -21.40 38.40 -18.76
C VAL A 314 -20.97 38.07 -20.19
N ILE A 315 -21.86 37.43 -20.95
CA ILE A 315 -21.59 37.11 -22.35
C ILE A 315 -21.56 38.41 -23.16
N ALA A 316 -20.39 38.76 -23.70
CA ALA A 316 -20.22 39.93 -24.57
C ALA A 316 -20.67 39.63 -26.01
N GLY A 317 -20.43 38.42 -26.48
CA GLY A 317 -20.77 38.00 -27.83
C GLY A 317 -20.68 36.49 -27.99
N ILE A 318 -21.36 35.97 -29.00
CA ILE A 318 -21.38 34.55 -29.36
C ILE A 318 -21.03 34.47 -30.83
N ASP A 319 -20.00 33.70 -31.15
CA ASP A 319 -19.60 33.39 -32.52
C ASP A 319 -19.95 31.92 -32.82
N GLU A 320 -20.98 31.72 -33.63
CA GLU A 320 -21.46 30.39 -34.01
C GLU A 320 -20.56 29.72 -35.06
N GLU A 321 -19.84 30.50 -35.88
CA GLU A 321 -18.94 29.96 -36.91
C GLU A 321 -17.65 29.42 -36.30
N GLU A 322 -17.07 30.16 -35.35
CA GLU A 322 -15.85 29.77 -34.62
C GLU A 322 -16.12 28.99 -33.33
N GLU A 323 -17.39 28.60 -33.08
CA GLU A 323 -17.86 27.91 -31.87
C GLU A 323 -17.34 28.50 -30.55
N THR A 324 -17.23 29.82 -30.46
CA THR A 324 -16.57 30.51 -29.35
C THR A 324 -17.50 31.52 -28.69
N ILE A 325 -17.56 31.48 -27.34
CA ILE A 325 -18.34 32.44 -26.55
C ILE A 325 -17.38 33.44 -25.91
N TYR A 326 -17.57 34.73 -26.16
CA TYR A 326 -16.79 35.80 -25.54
C TYR A 326 -17.46 36.26 -24.26
N VAL A 327 -16.74 36.21 -23.15
CA VAL A 327 -17.24 36.56 -21.81
C VAL A 327 -16.36 37.63 -21.19
N ILE A 328 -16.98 38.64 -20.58
CA ILE A 328 -16.31 39.61 -19.72
C ILE A 328 -16.54 39.19 -18.27
N THR A 329 -15.47 38.87 -17.55
CA THR A 329 -15.52 38.46 -16.13
C THR A 329 -15.78 39.63 -15.19
N ASP A 330 -16.09 39.33 -13.92
CA ASP A 330 -16.32 40.33 -12.87
C ASP A 330 -15.10 41.22 -12.56
N ASP A 331 -13.89 40.77 -12.90
CA ASP A 331 -12.64 41.55 -12.84
C ASP A 331 -12.32 42.30 -14.15
N GLY A 332 -13.26 42.32 -15.11
CA GLY A 332 -13.17 43.09 -16.36
C GLY A 332 -12.29 42.46 -17.44
N LYS A 333 -11.90 41.19 -17.31
CA LYS A 333 -11.11 40.49 -18.34
C LYS A 333 -12.00 39.89 -19.41
N GLU A 334 -11.59 40.06 -20.65
CA GLU A 334 -12.19 39.37 -21.79
C GLU A 334 -11.61 37.96 -21.91
N CYS A 335 -12.50 36.98 -22.02
CA CYS A 335 -12.17 35.56 -22.10
C CYS A 335 -12.91 34.93 -23.28
N ASP A 336 -12.19 34.21 -24.14
CA ASP A 336 -12.79 33.28 -25.10
C ASP A 336 -13.03 31.92 -24.44
N VAL A 337 -14.27 31.45 -24.54
CA VAL A 337 -14.75 30.24 -23.89
C VAL A 337 -15.10 29.22 -24.95
N LYS A 338 -14.42 28.07 -24.89
CA LYS A 338 -14.63 26.93 -25.78
C LYS A 338 -15.27 25.76 -25.04
N ARG A 339 -15.78 24.80 -25.79
CA ARG A 339 -16.34 23.56 -25.24
C ARG A 339 -15.28 22.78 -24.48
N GLU A 340 -15.66 22.23 -23.35
CA GLU A 340 -14.80 21.46 -22.46
C GLU A 340 -15.43 20.08 -22.20
N SER A 341 -14.58 19.09 -21.95
CA SER A 341 -15.04 17.72 -21.67
C SER A 341 -14.88 17.36 -20.19
N TRP A 342 -15.90 16.72 -19.62
CA TRP A 342 -15.89 16.07 -18.32
C TRP A 342 -15.92 14.56 -18.50
N ARG A 343 -15.18 13.84 -17.67
CA ARG A 343 -15.04 12.38 -17.77
C ARG A 343 -15.76 11.72 -16.61
N ASN A 344 -16.58 10.73 -16.90
CA ASN A 344 -17.09 9.79 -15.92
C ASN A 344 -16.11 8.61 -15.82
N ILE A 345 -15.48 8.43 -14.67
CA ILE A 345 -14.44 7.43 -14.48
C ILE A 345 -14.87 6.30 -13.56
N ARG A 346 -14.24 5.14 -13.75
CA ARG A 346 -14.28 4.00 -12.84
C ARG A 346 -12.87 3.55 -12.52
N TYR A 347 -12.64 3.12 -11.29
CA TYR A 347 -11.37 2.55 -10.90
C TYR A 347 -11.26 1.07 -11.31
N ARG A 348 -10.08 0.68 -11.78
CA ARG A 348 -9.72 -0.70 -12.09
C ARG A 348 -8.35 -1.03 -11.50
N TYR A 349 -8.21 -2.22 -10.95
CA TYR A 349 -6.90 -2.72 -10.54
C TYR A 349 -6.19 -3.39 -11.71
N ASN A 350 -4.99 -2.93 -12.04
CA ASN A 350 -4.14 -3.55 -13.05
C ASN A 350 -3.17 -4.52 -12.38
N GLU A 351 -3.33 -5.82 -12.65
CA GLU A 351 -2.50 -6.87 -12.04
C GLU A 351 -1.05 -6.87 -12.52
N LYS A 352 -0.77 -6.32 -13.71
CA LYS A 352 0.58 -6.25 -14.30
C LYS A 352 1.41 -5.15 -13.64
N THR A 353 0.87 -3.93 -13.58
CA THR A 353 1.53 -2.78 -12.94
C THR A 353 1.40 -2.80 -11.42
N LYS A 354 0.40 -3.54 -10.90
CA LYS A 354 -0.01 -3.56 -9.49
C LYS A 354 -0.54 -2.22 -8.99
N GLU A 355 -1.04 -1.39 -9.90
CA GLU A 355 -1.57 -0.05 -9.63
C GLU A 355 -3.08 0.00 -9.82
N ILE A 356 -3.70 1.04 -9.27
CA ILE A 356 -5.11 1.36 -9.53
C ILE A 356 -5.12 2.41 -10.63
N GLU A 357 -5.81 2.09 -11.72
CA GLU A 357 -5.92 2.93 -12.91
C GLU A 357 -7.35 3.44 -13.06
N GLU A 358 -7.48 4.60 -13.71
CA GLU A 358 -8.76 5.22 -14.05
C GLU A 358 -9.18 4.79 -15.45
N GLU A 359 -10.38 4.24 -15.57
CA GLU A 359 -11.02 3.86 -16.83
C GLU A 359 -12.15 4.86 -17.11
N VAL A 360 -12.09 5.55 -18.24
CA VAL A 360 -13.14 6.47 -18.67
C VAL A 360 -14.31 5.66 -19.23
N LEU A 361 -15.48 5.75 -18.59
CA LEU A 361 -16.71 5.09 -19.03
C LEU A 361 -17.47 5.90 -20.08
N GLY A 362 -17.37 7.23 -19.97
CA GLY A 362 -18.02 8.17 -20.87
C GLY A 362 -17.53 9.59 -20.65
N SER A 363 -17.84 10.46 -21.58
CA SER A 363 -17.52 11.88 -21.57
C SER A 363 -18.79 12.70 -21.81
N PHE A 364 -18.81 13.90 -21.24
CA PHE A 364 -19.80 14.92 -21.55
C PHE A 364 -19.05 16.16 -22.01
N THR A 365 -19.40 16.71 -23.17
CA THR A 365 -18.72 17.87 -23.76
C THR A 365 -19.71 19.01 -23.96
N GLN A 366 -19.44 20.14 -23.31
CA GLN A 366 -20.27 21.35 -23.33
C GLN A 366 -19.43 22.57 -22.90
N TYR A 367 -19.90 23.79 -23.14
CA TYR A 367 -19.26 24.98 -22.59
C TYR A 367 -19.22 24.93 -21.05
N PRO A 368 -18.07 25.29 -20.41
CA PRO A 368 -17.87 25.21 -18.96
C PRO A 368 -18.57 26.35 -18.20
N ILE A 369 -19.81 26.68 -18.60
CA ILE A 369 -20.60 27.78 -18.06
C ILE A 369 -22.03 27.35 -17.74
N ARG A 370 -22.69 28.12 -16.89
CA ARG A 370 -24.12 27.98 -16.54
C ARG A 370 -24.71 29.36 -16.27
N LEU A 371 -25.99 29.57 -16.59
CA LEU A 371 -26.73 30.77 -16.16
C LEU A 371 -26.68 30.95 -14.64
N ALA A 372 -26.39 32.17 -14.19
CA ALA A 372 -26.04 32.43 -12.80
C ALA A 372 -26.42 33.83 -12.29
N TRP A 373 -27.63 34.30 -12.58
CA TRP A 373 -28.22 35.39 -11.79
C TRP A 373 -28.62 34.92 -10.39
N ALA A 374 -29.04 33.66 -10.29
CA ALA A 374 -29.31 32.99 -9.04
C ALA A 374 -28.74 31.57 -9.02
N ILE A 375 -28.30 31.12 -7.85
CA ILE A 375 -27.97 29.73 -7.57
C ILE A 375 -28.48 29.33 -6.19
N THR A 376 -28.73 28.03 -5.99
CA THR A 376 -29.11 27.52 -4.68
C THR A 376 -27.93 27.56 -3.72
N VAL A 377 -28.15 27.82 -2.43
CA VAL A 377 -27.10 27.76 -1.39
C VAL A 377 -26.34 26.43 -1.44
N HIS A 378 -27.02 25.31 -1.68
CA HIS A 378 -26.37 23.99 -1.82
C HIS A 378 -25.38 23.91 -2.98
N LYS A 379 -25.76 24.41 -4.17
CA LYS A 379 -24.86 24.43 -5.34
C LYS A 379 -23.75 25.48 -5.24
N SER A 380 -23.87 26.44 -4.31
CA SER A 380 -22.82 27.42 -4.04
C SER A 380 -21.69 26.87 -3.17
N GLN A 381 -21.84 25.68 -2.58
CA GLN A 381 -20.84 25.07 -1.73
C GLN A 381 -19.49 24.91 -2.46
N GLY A 382 -18.39 25.14 -1.76
CA GLY A 382 -17.05 25.26 -2.35
C GLY A 382 -16.76 26.57 -3.09
N LEU A 383 -17.75 27.25 -3.67
CA LEU A 383 -17.56 28.47 -4.49
C LEU A 383 -17.25 29.72 -3.67
N THR A 384 -16.75 30.76 -4.34
CA THR A 384 -16.38 32.07 -3.78
C THR A 384 -16.88 33.17 -4.71
N PHE A 385 -17.44 34.24 -4.15
CA PHE A 385 -17.99 35.36 -4.90
C PHE A 385 -17.52 36.68 -4.30
N SER A 386 -17.37 37.69 -5.18
CA SER A 386 -17.05 39.06 -4.81
C SER A 386 -18.27 39.78 -4.24
N ARG A 387 -19.45 39.55 -4.84
CA ARG A 387 -20.70 40.22 -4.50
C ARG A 387 -21.87 39.25 -4.54
N VAL A 388 -22.66 39.17 -3.47
CA VAL A 388 -23.76 38.22 -3.32
C VAL A 388 -25.01 38.88 -2.73
N VAL A 389 -26.17 38.47 -3.25
CA VAL A 389 -27.47 38.78 -2.67
C VAL A 389 -27.99 37.53 -1.97
N ILE A 390 -28.13 37.56 -0.65
CA ILE A 390 -28.60 36.42 0.12
C ILE A 390 -30.12 36.52 0.28
N ASP A 391 -30.81 35.50 -0.22
CA ASP A 391 -32.26 35.38 -0.21
C ASP A 391 -32.73 34.25 0.71
N PHE A 392 -33.05 34.62 1.96
CA PHE A 392 -33.66 33.74 2.95
C PHE A 392 -35.18 33.92 3.06
N THR A 393 -35.85 34.51 2.06
CA THR A 393 -37.32 34.67 2.09
C THR A 393 -38.05 33.32 2.18
N GLY A 394 -37.49 32.27 1.57
CA GLY A 394 -37.98 30.88 1.65
C GLY A 394 -37.73 30.16 2.98
N GLY A 395 -37.10 30.84 3.95
CA GLY A 395 -36.71 30.32 5.26
C GLY A 395 -35.40 29.51 5.24
N VAL A 396 -34.70 29.51 6.37
CA VAL A 396 -33.53 28.65 6.63
C VAL A 396 -34.02 27.37 7.30
N PHE A 397 -33.87 26.23 6.63
CA PHE A 397 -34.47 24.95 7.07
C PHE A 397 -33.45 23.90 7.52
N ALA A 398 -32.16 24.11 7.23
CA ALA A 398 -31.08 23.22 7.62
C ALA A 398 -30.00 23.97 8.41
N GLY A 399 -29.40 23.27 9.39
CA GLY A 399 -28.27 23.81 10.14
C GLY A 399 -27.10 24.12 9.19
N GLY A 400 -26.37 25.20 9.48
CA GLY A 400 -25.21 25.62 8.67
C GLY A 400 -25.54 26.29 7.33
N GLN A 401 -26.79 26.29 6.86
CA GLN A 401 -27.16 26.90 5.56
C GLN A 401 -26.89 28.41 5.52
N ALA A 402 -27.17 29.13 6.62
CA ALA A 402 -26.84 30.55 6.73
C ALA A 402 -25.33 30.80 6.67
N TYR A 403 -24.54 29.98 7.40
CA TYR A 403 -23.08 30.02 7.37
C TYR A 403 -22.54 29.72 5.96
N VAL A 404 -23.09 28.73 5.25
CA VAL A 404 -22.69 28.40 3.88
C VAL A 404 -22.90 29.60 2.96
N ALA A 405 -24.09 30.22 2.98
CA ALA A 405 -24.40 31.38 2.14
C ALA A 405 -23.47 32.58 2.43
N LEU A 406 -23.30 32.94 3.71
CA LEU A 406 -22.45 34.06 4.11
C LEU A 406 -20.96 33.81 3.79
N SER A 407 -20.47 32.58 4.03
CA SER A 407 -19.08 32.22 3.77
C SER A 407 -18.69 32.14 2.29
N ARG A 408 -19.63 32.31 1.36
CA ARG A 408 -19.33 32.40 -0.07
C ARG A 408 -18.74 33.76 -0.44
N CYS A 409 -19.07 34.83 0.28
CA CYS A 409 -18.57 36.17 -0.02
C CYS A 409 -17.13 36.35 0.50
N THR A 410 -16.33 37.16 -0.20
CA THR A 410 -14.96 37.50 0.21
C THR A 410 -14.91 38.59 1.29
N SER A 411 -15.88 39.50 1.30
CA SER A 411 -16.00 40.61 2.26
C SER A 411 -17.44 40.84 2.72
N LEU A 412 -17.61 41.52 3.86
CA LEU A 412 -18.93 41.94 4.33
C LEU A 412 -19.58 42.97 3.39
N ASP A 413 -18.78 43.83 2.76
CA ASP A 413 -19.28 44.86 1.83
C ASP A 413 -19.91 44.28 0.57
N GLY A 414 -19.43 43.12 0.12
CA GLY A 414 -20.00 42.42 -1.02
C GLY A 414 -21.33 41.72 -0.72
N ILE A 415 -21.81 41.72 0.52
CA ILE A 415 -23.06 41.04 0.91
C ILE A 415 -24.21 42.03 0.90
N GLN A 416 -25.33 41.61 0.30
CA GLN A 416 -26.63 42.23 0.45
C GLN A 416 -27.65 41.22 0.96
N LEU A 417 -28.54 41.65 1.86
CA LEU A 417 -29.59 40.80 2.41
C LEU A 417 -30.96 41.23 1.89
N LYS A 418 -31.77 40.30 1.36
CA LYS A 418 -33.18 40.57 1.04
C LYS A 418 -34.10 40.58 2.26
N LYS A 419 -33.66 39.99 3.36
CA LYS A 419 -34.38 39.90 4.64
C LYS A 419 -33.36 39.98 5.78
N PRO A 420 -33.67 40.67 6.90
CA PRO A 420 -32.79 40.65 8.05
C PRO A 420 -32.61 39.22 8.58
N ILE A 421 -31.37 38.89 8.93
CA ILE A 421 -30.98 37.63 9.57
C ILE A 421 -31.35 37.72 11.04
N ASN A 422 -32.14 36.75 11.50
CA ASN A 422 -32.51 36.62 12.90
C ASN A 422 -31.70 35.51 13.56
N ARG A 423 -31.71 35.47 14.89
CA ARG A 423 -31.07 34.39 15.66
C ARG A 423 -31.62 33.01 15.32
N ALA A 424 -32.88 32.91 14.91
CA ALA A 424 -33.50 31.65 14.48
C ALA A 424 -32.92 31.11 13.15
N ASP A 425 -32.34 31.99 12.32
CA ASP A 425 -31.74 31.62 11.04
C ASP A 425 -30.28 31.13 11.22
N VAL A 426 -29.67 31.44 12.37
CA VAL A 426 -28.30 31.05 12.73
C VAL A 426 -28.36 30.00 13.84
N PHE A 427 -28.29 28.74 13.46
CA PHE A 427 -28.21 27.64 14.40
C PHE A 427 -27.25 26.55 13.92
N VAL A 428 -26.56 25.95 14.89
CA VAL A 428 -25.71 24.79 14.70
C VAL A 428 -26.18 23.72 15.67
N ARG A 429 -26.22 22.47 15.20
CA ARG A 429 -26.63 21.33 16.01
C ARG A 429 -25.58 21.09 17.11
N PRO A 430 -25.98 20.90 18.38
CA PRO A 430 -25.03 20.69 19.49
C PRO A 430 -24.04 19.55 19.27
N GLU A 431 -24.45 18.52 18.53
CA GLU A 431 -23.64 17.33 18.22
C GLU A 431 -22.44 17.67 17.33
N ILE A 432 -22.58 18.67 16.44
CA ILE A 432 -21.46 19.19 15.63
C ILE A 432 -20.47 19.91 16.54
N VAL A 433 -20.95 20.75 17.47
CA VAL A 433 -20.09 21.48 18.42
C VAL A 433 -19.31 20.51 19.32
N ASN A 434 -19.99 19.48 19.83
CA ASN A 434 -19.37 18.43 20.65
C ASN A 434 -18.30 17.64 19.88
N PHE A 435 -18.53 17.36 18.60
CA PHE A 435 -17.54 16.71 17.75
C PHE A 435 -16.35 17.63 17.45
N ALA A 436 -16.61 18.92 17.18
CA ALA A 436 -15.58 19.91 16.91
C ALA A 436 -14.64 20.19 18.10
N GLY A 437 -15.11 20.00 19.33
CA GLY A 437 -14.27 20.11 20.53
C GLY A 437 -13.09 19.12 20.58
N ARG A 438 -13.05 18.11 19.69
CA ARG A 438 -11.95 17.13 19.59
C ARG A 438 -10.97 17.43 18.46
N PHE A 439 -11.17 18.50 17.70
CA PHE A 439 -10.30 18.84 16.57
C PHE A 439 -8.92 19.30 17.06
N ASN A 440 -7.88 18.92 16.33
CA ASN A 440 -6.49 19.26 16.63
C ASN A 440 -6.02 18.82 18.03
N ASP A 441 -6.56 17.71 18.56
CA ASP A 441 -6.05 17.11 19.79
C ASP A 441 -4.60 16.64 19.58
N ARG A 442 -3.66 17.42 20.12
CA ARG A 442 -2.22 17.18 19.97
C ARG A 442 -1.80 15.83 20.56
N GLN A 443 -2.42 15.39 21.66
CA GLN A 443 -2.07 14.11 22.27
C GLN A 443 -2.49 12.95 21.38
N ALA A 444 -3.69 13.02 20.79
CA ALA A 444 -4.18 12.03 19.84
C ALA A 444 -3.32 11.98 18.56
N ILE A 445 -2.98 13.15 18.00
CA ILE A 445 -2.14 13.27 16.79
C ILE A 445 -0.74 12.72 17.04
N ASP A 446 -0.06 13.16 18.11
CA ASP A 446 1.32 12.72 18.41
C ASP A 446 1.35 11.21 18.74
N LYS A 447 0.32 10.69 19.42
CA LYS A 447 0.17 9.25 19.68
C LYS A 447 0.01 8.47 18.38
N ALA A 448 -0.84 8.92 17.45
CA ALA A 448 -1.04 8.29 16.17
C ALA A 448 0.25 8.31 15.31
N LEU A 449 0.97 9.43 15.30
CA LEU A 449 2.25 9.56 14.60
C LEU A 449 3.33 8.64 15.19
N LYS A 450 3.47 8.56 16.52
CA LYS A 450 4.40 7.63 17.19
C LYS A 450 4.06 6.18 16.90
N GLN A 451 2.78 5.82 16.96
CA GLN A 451 2.32 4.46 16.65
C GLN A 451 2.65 4.05 15.21
N ALA A 452 2.66 5.00 14.29
CA ALA A 452 2.95 4.74 12.90
C ALA A 452 4.43 4.69 12.56
N GLN A 453 5.26 5.49 13.22
CA GLN A 453 6.72 5.30 13.15
C GLN A 453 7.10 3.86 13.53
N ALA A 454 6.41 3.28 14.52
CA ALA A 454 6.61 1.88 14.89
C ALA A 454 6.25 0.90 13.76
N ASP A 455 5.17 1.14 13.00
CA ASP A 455 4.79 0.26 11.87
C ASP A 455 5.81 0.27 10.74
N VAL A 456 6.36 1.45 10.41
CA VAL A 456 7.45 1.58 9.42
C VAL A 456 8.68 0.79 9.87
N GLN A 457 9.04 0.91 11.15
CA GLN A 457 10.18 0.21 11.74
C GLN A 457 9.96 -1.31 11.81
N TYR A 458 8.74 -1.78 12.13
CA TYR A 458 8.40 -3.22 12.08
C TYR A 458 8.48 -3.79 10.65
N ALA A 459 8.04 -3.03 9.65
CA ALA A 459 8.14 -3.45 8.25
C ALA A 459 9.60 -3.52 7.78
N ALA A 460 10.44 -2.54 8.18
CA ALA A 460 11.87 -2.56 7.91
C ALA A 460 12.55 -3.77 8.58
N ALA A 461 12.24 -4.04 9.85
CA ALA A 461 12.75 -5.20 10.57
C ALA A 461 12.40 -6.53 9.89
N SER A 462 11.16 -6.69 9.42
CA SER A 462 10.75 -7.91 8.70
C SER A 462 11.52 -8.08 7.38
N ARG A 463 11.77 -7.00 6.63
CA ARG A 463 12.55 -7.07 5.38
C ARG A 463 14.01 -7.44 5.65
N ALA A 464 14.62 -6.88 6.69
CA ALA A 464 15.98 -7.20 7.10
C ALA A 464 16.09 -8.68 7.51
N PHE A 465 15.14 -9.19 8.29
CA PHE A 465 15.06 -10.62 8.63
C PHE A 465 15.00 -11.52 7.39
N ASP A 466 14.14 -11.18 6.43
CA ASP A 466 13.97 -11.97 5.20
C ASP A 466 15.22 -11.93 4.30
N LYS A 467 16.06 -10.90 4.42
CA LYS A 467 17.37 -10.79 3.75
C LYS A 467 18.52 -11.47 4.51
N GLY A 468 18.30 -11.88 5.76
CA GLY A 468 19.32 -12.45 6.64
C GLY A 468 20.19 -11.43 7.38
N ASP A 469 19.87 -10.13 7.29
CA ASP A 469 20.55 -9.09 8.07
C ASP A 469 19.92 -9.00 9.46
N MET A 470 20.51 -9.73 10.41
CA MET A 470 19.98 -9.85 11.76
C MET A 470 20.30 -8.63 12.63
N GLU A 471 21.34 -7.87 12.31
CA GLU A 471 21.72 -6.66 13.06
C GLU A 471 20.74 -5.54 12.75
N GLU A 472 20.50 -5.25 11.47
CA GLU A 472 19.51 -4.25 11.03
C GLU A 472 18.10 -4.68 11.49
N CYS A 473 17.78 -5.98 11.40
CA CYS A 473 16.50 -6.50 11.89
C CYS A 473 16.28 -6.17 13.37
N LEU A 474 17.28 -6.42 14.23
CA LEU A 474 17.17 -6.18 15.67
C LEU A 474 17.12 -4.69 15.97
N GLU A 475 17.94 -3.87 15.32
CA GLU A 475 17.95 -2.42 15.53
C GLU A 475 16.59 -1.79 15.20
N GLN A 476 16.04 -2.09 14.02
CA GLN A 476 14.73 -1.60 13.61
C GLN A 476 13.60 -2.14 14.50
N PHE A 477 13.70 -3.40 14.93
CA PHE A 477 12.73 -4.01 15.83
C PHE A 477 12.73 -3.36 17.21
N PHE A 478 13.90 -3.04 17.78
CA PHE A 478 13.99 -2.34 19.05
C PHE A 478 13.47 -0.91 18.95
N ARG A 479 13.80 -0.17 17.89
CA ARG A 479 13.23 1.16 17.64
C ARG A 479 11.70 1.11 17.59
N ALA A 480 11.14 0.08 16.93
CA ALA A 480 9.69 -0.13 16.86
C ALA A 480 9.06 -0.36 18.24
N ILE A 481 9.68 -1.20 19.08
CA ILE A 481 9.17 -1.49 20.44
C ILE A 481 9.21 -0.26 21.34
N HIS A 482 10.26 0.56 21.25
CA HIS A 482 10.36 1.80 22.01
C HIS A 482 9.29 2.82 21.57
N SER A 483 8.92 2.80 20.28
CA SER A 483 7.87 3.66 19.72
C SER A 483 6.47 3.15 20.05
N ARG A 484 6.27 1.83 20.11
CA ARG A 484 5.00 1.17 20.44
C ARG A 484 5.24 -0.15 21.18
N TYR A 485 4.89 -0.23 22.47
CA TYR A 485 5.03 -1.45 23.26
C TYR A 485 3.95 -2.49 22.90
N ASP A 486 4.16 -3.19 21.79
CA ASP A 486 3.22 -4.18 21.24
C ASP A 486 3.72 -5.63 21.33
N ILE A 487 4.94 -5.85 21.84
CA ILE A 487 5.60 -7.16 21.80
C ILE A 487 4.81 -8.25 22.54
N GLU A 488 4.06 -7.87 23.58
CA GLU A 488 3.22 -8.78 24.36
C GLU A 488 1.88 -9.12 23.67
N LYS A 489 1.48 -8.34 22.64
CA LYS A 489 0.24 -8.60 21.92
C LYS A 489 0.31 -9.92 21.15
N SER A 490 -0.84 -10.56 21.02
CA SER A 490 -0.97 -11.90 20.44
C SER A 490 -0.46 -12.01 18.99
N VAL A 491 -0.55 -10.94 18.20
CA VAL A 491 -0.14 -10.90 16.79
C VAL A 491 1.38 -10.90 16.61
N PRO A 492 2.16 -9.94 17.18
CA PRO A 492 3.62 -10.00 17.17
C PRO A 492 4.16 -11.30 17.78
N ARG A 493 3.60 -11.75 18.92
CA ARG A 493 4.01 -13.01 19.56
C ARG A 493 3.82 -14.23 18.65
N ARG A 494 2.71 -14.29 17.89
CA ARG A 494 2.45 -15.36 16.92
C ARG A 494 3.42 -15.27 15.72
N PHE A 495 3.74 -14.07 15.25
CA PHE A 495 4.70 -13.88 14.16
C PHE A 495 6.11 -14.33 14.56
N ILE A 496 6.61 -13.87 15.71
CA ILE A 496 7.92 -14.25 16.26
C ILE A 496 7.97 -15.78 16.45
N ARG A 497 6.94 -16.38 17.04
CA ARG A 497 6.84 -17.83 17.20
C ARG A 497 6.91 -18.56 15.86
N ARG A 498 6.24 -18.05 14.82
CA ARG A 498 6.26 -18.65 13.48
C ARG A 498 7.66 -18.57 12.86
N LYS A 499 8.33 -17.41 12.92
CA LYS A 499 9.68 -17.22 12.37
C LYS A 499 10.72 -18.07 13.13
N LEU A 500 10.67 -18.12 14.47
CA LEU A 500 11.50 -19.04 15.26
C LEU A 500 11.18 -20.52 14.94
N GLY A 501 9.92 -20.83 14.64
CA GLY A 501 9.52 -22.15 14.17
C GLY A 501 10.23 -22.56 12.88
N VAL A 502 10.42 -21.65 11.92
CA VAL A 502 11.17 -21.92 10.69
C VAL A 502 12.61 -22.34 10.99
N ILE A 503 13.27 -21.70 11.95
CA ILE A 503 14.64 -22.06 12.38
C ILE A 503 14.68 -23.49 12.89
N ASN A 504 13.71 -23.89 13.71
CA ASN A 504 13.62 -25.26 14.22
C ASN A 504 13.38 -26.28 13.09
N THR A 505 12.49 -25.97 12.15
CA THR A 505 12.24 -26.83 10.98
C THR A 505 13.49 -26.99 10.12
N LEU A 506 14.22 -25.90 9.85
CA LEU A 506 15.47 -25.94 9.09
C LEU A 506 16.57 -26.73 9.80
N LYS A 507 16.65 -26.65 11.14
CA LYS A 507 17.57 -27.48 11.93
C LYS A 507 17.23 -28.97 11.80
N GLU A 508 15.96 -29.33 11.85
CA GLU A 508 15.52 -30.71 11.72
C GLU A 508 15.74 -31.25 10.30
N GLN A 509 15.45 -30.44 9.27
CA GLN A 509 15.74 -30.79 7.88
C GLN A 509 17.24 -31.00 7.64
N ASN A 510 18.09 -30.11 8.16
CA ASN A 510 19.55 -30.28 8.09
C ASN A 510 20.01 -31.58 8.78
N LYS A 511 19.42 -31.93 9.92
CA LYS A 511 19.72 -33.19 10.61
C LYS A 511 19.36 -34.40 9.73
N LYS A 512 18.16 -34.40 9.13
CA LYS A 512 17.71 -35.48 8.22
C LYS A 512 18.58 -35.58 6.98
N LEU A 513 18.96 -34.46 6.36
CA LEU A 513 19.84 -34.43 5.20
C LEU A 513 21.22 -35.01 5.54
N LYS A 514 21.80 -34.64 6.69
CA LYS A 514 23.08 -35.21 7.15
C LYS A 514 22.99 -36.72 7.36
N GLU A 515 21.88 -37.21 7.93
CA GLU A 515 21.65 -38.65 8.11
C GLU A 515 21.53 -39.37 6.77
N GLN A 516 20.76 -38.83 5.83
CA GLN A 516 20.62 -39.40 4.47
C GLN A 516 21.95 -39.43 3.72
N MET A 517 22.75 -38.37 3.84
CA MET A 517 24.11 -38.34 3.26
C MET A 517 24.99 -39.43 3.87
N ARG A 518 24.91 -39.67 5.19
CA ARG A 518 25.64 -40.74 5.87
C ARG A 518 25.20 -42.12 5.40
N GLU A 519 23.90 -42.39 5.35
CA GLU A 519 23.35 -43.66 4.84
C GLU A 519 23.73 -43.90 3.37
N GLN A 520 23.77 -42.85 2.56
CA GLN A 520 24.22 -42.94 1.17
C GLN A 520 25.72 -43.28 1.09
N GLN A 521 26.56 -42.64 1.90
CA GLN A 521 28.00 -42.95 1.97
C GLN A 521 28.26 -44.39 2.44
N GLU A 522 27.51 -44.87 3.44
CA GLU A 522 27.62 -46.26 3.91
C GLU A 522 27.25 -47.28 2.84
N ARG A 523 26.16 -47.04 2.07
CA ARG A 523 25.77 -47.89 0.93
C ARG A 523 26.81 -47.89 -0.18
N LEU A 524 27.35 -46.71 -0.53
CA LEU A 524 28.43 -46.63 -1.53
C LEU A 524 29.67 -47.40 -1.10
N ARG A 525 30.00 -47.35 0.20
CA ARG A 525 31.10 -48.13 0.77
C ARG A 525 30.84 -49.64 0.77
N GLN A 526 29.60 -50.08 0.99
CA GLN A 526 29.21 -51.48 0.86
C GLN A 526 29.38 -51.97 -0.59
N TYR A 527 28.91 -51.21 -1.58
CA TYR A 527 29.13 -51.56 -2.98
C TYR A 527 30.62 -51.55 -3.34
N ALA A 528 31.41 -50.59 -2.83
CA ALA A 528 32.86 -50.60 -3.01
C ALA A 528 33.51 -51.87 -2.43
N HIS A 529 33.00 -52.38 -1.30
CA HIS A 529 33.44 -53.64 -0.71
C HIS A 529 33.10 -54.85 -1.60
N GLU A 530 31.90 -54.91 -2.18
CA GLU A 530 31.53 -55.99 -3.10
C GLU A 530 32.42 -56.01 -4.35
N TYR A 531 32.66 -54.85 -4.97
CA TYR A 531 33.58 -54.73 -6.10
C TYR A 531 35.02 -55.13 -5.74
N LEU A 532 35.47 -54.81 -4.51
CA LEU A 532 36.77 -55.29 -4.01
C LEU A 532 36.81 -56.82 -3.95
N LEU A 533 35.76 -57.47 -3.46
CA LEU A 533 35.67 -58.94 -3.38
C LEU A 533 35.65 -59.57 -4.77
N MET A 534 34.85 -59.05 -5.69
CA MET A 534 34.83 -59.51 -7.09
C MET A 534 36.21 -59.36 -7.76
N GLY A 535 36.88 -58.23 -7.54
CA GLY A 535 38.24 -58.03 -8.03
C GLY A 535 39.23 -59.07 -7.48
N ASN A 536 39.05 -59.50 -6.23
CA ASN A 536 39.86 -60.57 -5.64
C ASN A 536 39.60 -61.91 -6.31
N GLU A 537 38.34 -62.24 -6.53
CA GLU A 537 37.92 -63.48 -7.17
C GLU A 537 38.45 -63.56 -8.61
N CYS A 538 38.44 -62.46 -9.36
CA CYS A 538 39.06 -62.38 -10.69
C CYS A 538 40.54 -62.76 -10.68
N ILE A 539 41.30 -62.36 -9.65
CA ILE A 539 42.71 -62.74 -9.48
C ILE A 539 42.85 -64.22 -9.09
N THR A 540 42.06 -64.68 -8.11
CA THR A 540 42.29 -65.99 -7.49
C THR A 540 41.67 -67.16 -8.25
N GLN A 541 40.51 -66.96 -8.88
CA GLN A 541 39.74 -68.03 -9.54
C GLN A 541 39.81 -67.94 -11.06
N ALA A 542 39.67 -66.73 -11.63
CA ALA A 542 39.64 -66.53 -13.08
C ALA A 542 41.03 -66.23 -13.69
N HIS A 543 42.01 -65.90 -12.86
CA HIS A 543 43.36 -65.47 -13.26
C HIS A 543 43.36 -64.32 -14.29
N ASP A 544 42.37 -63.42 -14.22
CA ASP A 544 42.22 -62.27 -15.10
C ASP A 544 42.57 -60.97 -14.35
N SER A 545 43.79 -60.47 -14.59
CA SER A 545 44.28 -59.25 -13.97
C SER A 545 43.60 -57.98 -14.51
N ARG A 546 43.12 -57.99 -15.76
CA ARG A 546 42.43 -56.84 -16.35
C ARG A 546 41.04 -56.66 -15.75
N ALA A 547 40.30 -57.76 -15.60
CA ALA A 547 39.00 -57.74 -14.93
C ALA A 547 39.12 -57.34 -13.46
N ALA A 548 40.18 -57.77 -12.76
CA ALA A 548 40.43 -57.38 -11.38
C ALA A 548 40.68 -55.86 -11.23
N LEU A 549 41.50 -55.26 -12.10
CA LEU A 549 41.78 -53.82 -12.08
C LEU A 549 40.51 -53.00 -12.32
N ALA A 550 39.67 -53.40 -13.28
CA ALA A 550 38.39 -52.72 -13.54
C ALA A 550 37.45 -52.75 -12.33
N ASN A 551 37.41 -53.86 -11.59
CA ASN A 551 36.62 -53.98 -10.37
C ASN A 551 37.20 -53.10 -9.24
N TYR A 552 38.52 -53.04 -9.06
CA TYR A 552 39.12 -52.14 -8.07
C TYR A 552 38.93 -50.66 -8.43
N ASP A 553 39.00 -50.29 -9.70
CA ASP A 553 38.68 -48.94 -10.17
C ASP A 553 37.23 -48.58 -9.88
N LYS A 554 36.31 -49.54 -10.08
CA LYS A 554 34.91 -49.33 -9.73
C LYS A 554 34.72 -49.14 -8.22
N ALA A 555 35.38 -49.95 -7.39
CA ALA A 555 35.37 -49.78 -5.94
C ALA A 555 35.87 -48.39 -5.52
N LEU A 556 36.98 -47.92 -6.09
CA LEU A 556 37.57 -46.61 -5.80
C LEU A 556 36.76 -45.44 -6.34
N SER A 557 36.00 -45.62 -7.43
CA SER A 557 35.05 -44.61 -7.90
C SER A 557 33.85 -44.42 -6.95
N LEU A 558 33.52 -45.45 -6.17
CA LEU A 558 32.42 -45.45 -5.20
C LEU A 558 32.88 -44.98 -3.81
N ASP A 559 34.07 -45.41 -3.38
CA ASP A 559 34.74 -44.93 -2.16
C ASP A 559 36.23 -44.68 -2.42
N PRO A 560 36.61 -43.43 -2.76
CA PRO A 560 38.01 -43.06 -3.00
C PRO A 560 38.92 -43.23 -1.79
N ASN A 561 38.35 -43.28 -0.58
CA ASN A 561 39.10 -43.44 0.67
C ASN A 561 39.29 -44.92 1.04
N TYR A 562 38.87 -45.86 0.17
CA TYR A 562 38.90 -47.27 0.49
C TYR A 562 40.29 -47.89 0.33
N VAL A 563 41.06 -47.83 1.41
CA VAL A 563 42.50 -48.20 1.47
C VAL A 563 42.78 -49.60 0.92
N ASP A 564 41.95 -50.59 1.25
CA ASP A 564 42.18 -51.96 0.78
C ASP A 564 42.08 -52.09 -0.74
N ALA A 565 41.19 -51.32 -1.40
CA ALA A 565 41.10 -51.31 -2.87
C ALA A 565 42.36 -50.71 -3.52
N TRP A 566 42.90 -49.62 -2.96
CA TRP A 566 44.19 -49.07 -3.40
C TRP A 566 45.34 -50.07 -3.25
N ILE A 567 45.42 -50.77 -2.12
CA ILE A 567 46.46 -51.78 -1.87
C ILE A 567 46.34 -52.92 -2.88
N ARG A 568 45.13 -53.46 -3.09
CA ARG A 568 44.93 -54.60 -3.98
C ARG A 568 45.16 -54.25 -5.44
N LYS A 569 44.71 -53.07 -5.88
CA LYS A 569 45.05 -52.52 -7.20
C LYS A 569 46.56 -52.40 -7.37
N GLY A 570 47.26 -51.83 -6.40
CA GLY A 570 48.72 -51.70 -6.41
C GLY A 570 49.45 -53.04 -6.49
N ILE A 571 48.99 -54.07 -5.77
CA ILE A 571 49.56 -55.42 -5.83
C ILE A 571 49.36 -56.04 -7.22
N THR A 572 48.17 -55.90 -7.80
CA THR A 572 47.88 -56.42 -9.14
C THR A 572 48.75 -55.75 -10.21
N LEU A 573 48.89 -54.42 -10.17
CA LEU A 573 49.77 -53.66 -11.07
C LEU A 573 51.24 -54.05 -10.89
N PHE A 574 51.70 -54.23 -9.65
CA PHE A 574 53.05 -54.71 -9.35
C PHE A 574 53.31 -56.07 -9.99
N ASN A 575 52.37 -57.01 -9.90
CA ASN A 575 52.49 -58.34 -10.52
C ASN A 575 52.48 -58.28 -12.05
N ASN A 576 51.75 -57.33 -12.64
CA ASN A 576 51.78 -57.04 -14.08
C ASN A 576 53.05 -56.30 -14.54
N LYS A 577 53.97 -55.96 -13.63
CA LYS A 577 55.20 -55.16 -13.86
C LYS A 577 54.92 -53.69 -14.20
N GLU A 578 53.74 -53.18 -13.89
CA GLU A 578 53.34 -51.77 -14.04
C GLU A 578 53.76 -50.99 -12.78
N TYR A 579 55.08 -50.83 -12.59
CA TYR A 579 55.66 -50.35 -11.32
C TYR A 579 55.29 -48.90 -10.97
N PHE A 580 55.16 -48.02 -11.95
CA PHE A 580 54.81 -46.61 -11.72
C PHE A 580 53.40 -46.45 -11.15
N ASP A 581 52.41 -47.10 -11.77
CA ASP A 581 51.02 -47.03 -11.32
C ASP A 581 50.80 -47.80 -10.00
N ALA A 582 51.56 -48.87 -9.78
CA ALA A 582 51.60 -49.55 -8.49
C ALA A 582 52.13 -48.62 -7.38
N GLU A 583 53.18 -47.83 -7.64
CA GLU A 583 53.71 -46.87 -6.68
C GLU A 583 52.70 -45.79 -6.33
N ASN A 584 52.00 -45.24 -7.32
CA ASN A 584 50.93 -44.28 -7.12
C ASN A 584 49.82 -44.83 -6.23
N CYS A 585 49.38 -46.08 -6.47
CA CYS A 585 48.35 -46.73 -5.66
C CYS A 585 48.81 -46.90 -4.20
N PHE A 586 50.05 -47.36 -3.98
CA PHE A 586 50.58 -47.53 -2.62
C PHE A 586 50.85 -46.21 -1.91
N ASN A 587 51.30 -45.17 -2.62
CA ASN A 587 51.44 -43.83 -2.07
C ASN A 587 50.09 -43.30 -1.59
N THR A 588 49.03 -43.41 -2.40
CA THR A 588 47.68 -43.02 -2.00
C THR A 588 47.20 -43.84 -0.80
N ALA A 589 47.41 -45.16 -0.79
CA ALA A 589 47.04 -46.00 0.35
C ALA A 589 47.75 -45.61 1.66
N VAL A 590 49.04 -45.26 1.59
CA VAL A 590 49.81 -44.81 2.77
C VAL A 590 49.40 -43.39 3.19
N THR A 591 49.09 -42.49 2.25
CA THR A 591 48.55 -41.16 2.58
C THR A 591 47.20 -41.27 3.28
N LEU A 592 46.31 -42.15 2.82
CA LEU A 592 45.00 -42.38 3.42
C LEU A 592 45.09 -43.07 4.78
N TYR A 593 45.99 -44.06 4.94
CA TYR A 593 46.19 -44.72 6.22
C TYR A 593 47.67 -45.08 6.46
N PRO A 594 48.45 -44.15 7.07
CA PRO A 594 49.90 -44.30 7.24
C PRO A 594 50.35 -45.49 8.10
N ALA A 595 49.47 -46.03 8.95
CA ALA A 595 49.73 -47.17 9.82
C ALA A 595 49.28 -48.52 9.22
N ASN A 596 48.86 -48.56 7.95
CA ASN A 596 48.47 -49.81 7.31
C ASN A 596 49.71 -50.65 6.94
N PHE A 597 49.93 -51.75 7.67
CA PHE A 597 51.04 -52.68 7.39
C PHE A 597 51.11 -53.10 5.91
N LYS A 598 49.99 -53.48 5.29
CA LYS A 598 49.99 -53.99 3.90
C LYS A 598 50.35 -52.88 2.90
N ALA A 599 49.91 -51.64 3.12
CA ALA A 599 50.26 -50.52 2.24
C ALA A 599 51.76 -50.24 2.29
N VAL A 600 52.32 -50.09 3.49
CA VAL A 600 53.73 -49.76 3.69
C VAL A 600 54.64 -50.92 3.29
N TYR A 601 54.29 -52.16 3.65
CA TYR A 601 55.05 -53.37 3.26
C TYR A 601 55.12 -53.55 1.74
N ASN A 602 54.00 -53.43 1.03
CA ASN A 602 53.99 -53.60 -0.42
C ASN A 602 54.67 -52.42 -1.15
N ARG A 603 54.59 -51.20 -0.60
CA ARG A 603 55.36 -50.06 -1.11
C ARG A 603 56.86 -50.26 -0.94
N GLY A 604 57.30 -50.73 0.23
CA GLY A 604 58.69 -51.08 0.50
C GLY A 604 59.21 -52.19 -0.41
N LYS A 605 58.40 -53.25 -0.63
CA LYS A 605 58.70 -54.32 -1.58
C LYS A 605 58.84 -53.81 -3.02
N LEU A 606 57.94 -52.93 -3.46
CA LEU A 606 57.99 -52.30 -4.79
C LEU A 606 59.26 -51.46 -4.94
N ARG A 607 59.56 -50.59 -3.98
CA ARG A 607 60.74 -49.72 -3.99
C ARG A 607 62.06 -50.50 -4.00
N LEU A 608 62.13 -51.61 -3.27
CA LEU A 608 63.28 -52.51 -3.30
C LEU A 608 63.51 -53.12 -4.69
N LYS A 609 62.42 -53.35 -5.43
CA LYS A 609 62.43 -53.90 -6.79
C LYS A 609 62.78 -52.84 -7.85
N THR A 610 62.40 -51.59 -7.65
CA THR A 610 62.71 -50.44 -8.53
C THR A 610 64.01 -49.71 -8.16
N GLU A 611 64.82 -50.30 -7.27
CA GLU A 611 66.13 -49.77 -6.83
C GLU A 611 66.09 -48.47 -6.02
N ASN A 612 64.91 -48.05 -5.55
CA ASN A 612 64.77 -47.00 -4.53
C ASN A 612 65.05 -47.59 -3.14
N THR A 613 66.32 -47.84 -2.85
CA THR A 613 66.78 -48.53 -1.63
C THR A 613 66.53 -47.75 -0.36
N GLU A 614 66.75 -46.43 -0.35
CA GLU A 614 66.49 -45.57 0.80
C GLU A 614 64.99 -45.54 1.17
N GLY A 615 64.12 -45.37 0.17
CA GLY A 615 62.67 -45.39 0.36
C GLY A 615 62.13 -46.78 0.75
N ALA A 616 62.82 -47.86 0.34
CA ALA A 616 62.50 -49.22 0.74
C ALA A 616 62.86 -49.48 2.21
N ILE A 617 64.03 -49.04 2.67
CA ILE A 617 64.47 -49.14 4.08
C ILE A 617 63.46 -48.45 4.99
N ALA A 618 63.05 -47.21 4.69
CA ALA A 618 62.10 -46.47 5.53
C ALA A 618 60.73 -47.16 5.63
N ASP A 619 60.21 -47.68 4.52
CA ASP A 619 58.93 -48.39 4.51
C ASP A 619 59.04 -49.78 5.19
N LEU A 620 60.14 -50.51 5.02
CA LEU A 620 60.32 -51.84 5.59
C LEU A 620 60.64 -51.80 7.09
N ASP A 621 61.37 -50.78 7.56
CA ASP A 621 61.55 -50.48 8.98
C ASP A 621 60.19 -50.19 9.65
N LYS A 622 59.37 -49.36 9.00
CA LYS A 622 58.01 -49.10 9.47
C LYS A 622 57.12 -50.34 9.40
N ALA A 623 57.25 -51.17 8.36
CA ALA A 623 56.47 -52.41 8.23
C ALA A 623 56.82 -53.43 9.32
N THR A 624 58.11 -53.61 9.64
CA THR A 624 58.58 -54.50 10.72
C THR A 624 58.20 -53.95 12.09
N SER A 625 58.19 -52.63 12.27
CA SER A 625 57.65 -52.00 13.48
C SER A 625 56.13 -52.22 13.65
N LEU A 626 55.36 -52.16 12.55
CA LEU A 626 53.91 -52.37 12.58
C LEU A 626 53.51 -53.85 12.77
N LYS A 627 54.29 -54.80 12.24
CA LYS A 627 54.11 -56.24 12.48
C LYS A 627 55.46 -56.95 12.66
N PRO A 628 55.98 -57.01 13.90
CA PRO A 628 57.27 -57.62 14.22
C PRO A 628 57.34 -59.14 13.97
N GLU A 629 56.20 -59.82 13.89
CA GLU A 629 56.16 -61.27 13.67
C GLU A 629 56.10 -61.66 12.17
N HIS A 630 56.16 -60.67 11.27
CA HIS A 630 56.08 -60.93 9.83
C HIS A 630 57.45 -61.24 9.23
N ALA A 631 57.83 -62.52 9.18
CA ALA A 631 59.13 -62.98 8.68
C ALA A 631 59.53 -62.39 7.31
N GLY A 632 58.60 -62.31 6.35
CA GLY A 632 58.89 -61.75 5.02
C GLY A 632 59.16 -60.24 5.01
N ALA A 633 58.73 -59.50 6.05
CA ALA A 633 59.04 -58.07 6.18
C ALA A 633 60.47 -57.89 6.68
N HIS A 634 60.89 -58.71 7.65
CA HIS A 634 62.28 -58.75 8.13
C HIS A 634 63.25 -59.22 7.04
N GLU A 635 62.86 -60.20 6.22
CA GLU A 635 63.68 -60.66 5.10
C GLU A 635 63.91 -59.55 4.06
N LEU A 636 62.83 -58.93 3.55
CA LEU A 636 62.96 -57.82 2.61
C LEU A 636 63.69 -56.62 3.22
N PHE A 637 63.55 -56.40 4.53
CA PHE A 637 64.28 -55.34 5.23
C PHE A 637 65.79 -55.63 5.25
N GLY A 638 66.18 -56.87 5.56
CA GLY A 638 67.56 -57.33 5.44
C GLY A 638 68.11 -57.17 4.02
N ASP A 639 67.32 -57.54 3.00
CA ASP A 639 67.70 -57.38 1.59
C ASP A 639 67.92 -55.91 1.20
N ALA A 640 67.07 -55.01 1.71
CA ALA A 640 67.21 -53.58 1.49
C ALA A 640 68.47 -53.00 2.17
N LEU A 641 68.76 -53.45 3.39
CA LEU A 641 69.95 -53.03 4.16
C LEU A 641 71.25 -53.54 3.53
N LEU A 642 71.26 -54.77 3.01
CA LEU A 642 72.41 -55.33 2.30
C LEU A 642 72.76 -54.49 1.05
N LYS A 643 71.76 -54.06 0.28
CA LYS A 643 71.98 -53.22 -0.92
C LYS A 643 72.63 -51.87 -0.62
N VAL A 644 72.56 -51.39 0.62
CA VAL A 644 73.17 -50.12 1.09
C VAL A 644 74.49 -50.38 1.85
N GLY A 645 74.96 -51.63 1.91
CA GLY A 645 76.23 -52.00 2.54
C GLY A 645 76.16 -52.17 4.07
N LYS A 646 74.96 -52.22 4.65
CA LYS A 646 74.74 -52.41 6.10
C LYS A 646 74.67 -53.90 6.47
N GLU A 647 75.75 -54.63 6.24
CA GLU A 647 75.79 -56.09 6.38
C GLU A 647 75.44 -56.59 7.79
N GLY A 648 75.89 -55.89 8.84
CA GLY A 648 75.61 -56.25 10.23
C GLY A 648 74.12 -56.13 10.61
N GLU A 649 73.47 -55.04 10.17
CA GLU A 649 72.02 -54.83 10.39
C GLU A 649 71.20 -55.82 9.54
N ALA A 650 71.63 -56.09 8.30
CA ALA A 650 70.98 -57.07 7.42
C ALA A 650 71.00 -58.50 8.02
N ALA A 651 72.15 -58.93 8.53
CA ALA A 651 72.31 -60.25 9.18
C ALA A 651 71.39 -60.41 10.41
N LEU A 652 71.18 -59.33 11.18
CA LEU A 652 70.25 -59.33 12.30
C LEU A 652 68.80 -59.52 11.83
N GLN A 653 68.38 -58.79 10.81
CA GLN A 653 67.02 -58.88 10.27
C GLN A 653 66.72 -60.26 9.65
N TRP A 654 67.67 -60.83 8.89
CA TRP A 654 67.50 -62.19 8.35
C TRP A 654 67.46 -63.26 9.44
N ARG A 655 68.25 -63.13 10.52
CA ARG A 655 68.16 -64.05 11.67
C ARG A 655 66.78 -64.01 12.31
N ILE A 656 66.23 -62.81 12.52
CA ILE A 656 64.86 -62.63 13.03
C ILE A 656 63.85 -63.28 12.07
N ALA A 657 63.99 -63.08 10.77
CA ALA A 657 63.12 -63.72 9.77
C ALA A 657 63.19 -65.26 9.82
N GLU A 658 64.38 -65.83 9.98
CA GLU A 658 64.60 -67.28 10.08
C GLU A 658 64.00 -67.86 11.36
N GLU A 659 64.19 -67.19 12.51
CA GLU A 659 63.57 -67.58 13.78
C GLU A 659 62.04 -67.53 13.71
N LEU A 660 61.47 -66.50 13.08
CA LEU A 660 60.02 -66.39 12.87
C LEU A 660 59.47 -67.46 11.93
N ARG A 661 60.25 -67.91 10.94
CA ARG A 661 59.88 -69.04 10.05
C ARG A 661 59.88 -70.38 10.78
N LYS A 662 60.83 -70.60 11.70
CA LYS A 662 60.91 -71.83 12.51
C LYS A 662 59.78 -71.95 13.55
N LYS A 663 59.15 -70.83 13.91
CA LYS A 663 58.02 -70.77 14.86
C LYS A 663 56.64 -70.98 14.21
N LYS A 664 56.56 -71.02 12.88
CA LYS A 664 55.34 -71.30 12.10
C LYS A 664 55.33 -72.74 11.63
#